data_AF-A0A1D8PQ00-F1
#
_entry.id   AF-A0A1D8PQ00-F1
#
_cell.length_a   1.000
_cell.length_b   1.000
_cell.length_c   1.000
_cell.angle_alpha   90.00
_cell.angle_beta   90.00
_cell.angle_gamma   90.00
#
_symmetry.space_group_name_H-M   'P 1'
#
loop_
_entity.id
_entity.type
_entity.pdbx_description
1 polymer ?
#
loop_
_entity_poly.entity_id
_entity_poly.type
_entity_poly.pdbx_seq_one_letter_code
_entity_poly.pdbx_strand_id
1 'polypeptide(L)'
;MEAFQQFLQSRGIQRIRKQHRRSTDTIRSRATSDGNVRISTIMSNIRNENEVHFSDSDDEVIIEDEPLGIIQINNEIDDDFDSFYNTRSESFGGGRNHNFIISDRCNNEIDKSYEYVAAQSTTTSIESVIPEESYKDRFEFKIPSQDFKHVNYTAMDTSDYSKILHKSPSDKFVNSLKLKHFGIKKLFAEDFRKFKNNLSTIISDGMVEYLVLGLNSELIVFGFDGLTNLPSKQLLRIDTRPMYTSSTDRLISTWPYFPHTINYLKTGNFNNKQVLGVCSDDGTLFIWYTETIINLVKKFGNSKKPQSNDNDQETENPVATVTLSSTASSSVATPTIVKPDFRIKTEASLWGLDFKTYNGHNILVASDNSQSVVLLYYHPVDERFYNIKSHQILHNIPDISIVSYTQKGERHTVQVSCVSISGEIIVFEFNFAIALGPLNKEEFEYFRKEPYYYVDATMEQLENRNGIDSHELAQLKSKKFRRVKFAEPLCISRVVLSEDCWTVKPMSSKWFLPVGSLKDVFGDDSIDESRELNRIRYETRLLNASSGKFQFFPSKTVNFESRLEDNCHNNTSTTTNCKPTTVDDEYRRIHKELVNGSSDEFLLVSTAKKLSMFRFPSLFCNCSTSKIFDLAIPFNEESKFTNRISISMVVPELSCFIAATQQGLITIMRLCSYQGVYGMRQEHIFPNALSLSLGYHGYRTIIGLSVRKRTLEKPIYNLYVTYNDGLIIGYQISI
;
A
#
# COMPACT_ATOMS: atom_id res chain seq x y z
N MET A 1 -21.90 15.29 24.37
CA MET A 1 -21.13 14.57 25.41
C MET A 1 -21.98 13.56 26.17
N GLU A 2 -23.15 13.94 26.71
CA GLU A 2 -24.01 13.02 27.48
C GLU A 2 -24.38 11.73 26.73
N ALA A 3 -24.83 11.85 25.47
CA ALA A 3 -25.09 10.72 24.57
C ALA A 3 -23.89 9.76 24.43
N PHE A 4 -22.67 10.31 24.33
CA PHE A 4 -21.45 9.50 24.24
C PHE A 4 -21.13 8.83 25.57
N GLN A 5 -21.34 9.51 26.71
CA GLN A 5 -21.16 8.90 28.02
C GLN A 5 -22.12 7.72 28.26
N GLN A 6 -23.39 7.86 27.85
CA GLN A 6 -24.37 6.76 27.90
C GLN A 6 -23.96 5.60 26.97
N PHE A 7 -23.44 5.92 25.78
CA PHE A 7 -22.88 4.92 24.87
C PHE A 7 -21.70 4.16 25.50
N LEU A 8 -20.76 4.85 26.14
CA LEU A 8 -19.65 4.21 26.87
C LEU A 8 -20.17 3.28 27.97
N GLN A 9 -21.12 3.75 28.79
CA GLN A 9 -21.74 2.95 29.84
C GLN A 9 -22.42 1.69 29.27
N SER A 10 -23.13 1.81 28.13
CA SER A 10 -23.77 0.66 27.48
C SER A 10 -22.79 -0.41 27.01
N ARG A 11 -21.54 -0.03 26.73
CA ARG A 11 -20.46 -0.96 26.37
C ARG A 11 -19.59 -1.38 27.56
N GLY A 12 -19.98 -0.98 28.79
CA GLY A 12 -19.19 -1.24 29.99
C GLY A 12 -17.83 -0.54 29.96
N ILE A 13 -17.76 0.66 29.39
CA ILE A 13 -16.54 1.46 29.28
C ILE A 13 -16.63 2.68 30.19
N GLN A 14 -15.54 2.94 30.90
CA GLN A 14 -15.40 4.12 31.74
C GLN A 14 -14.30 5.01 31.20
N ARG A 15 -14.60 6.31 31.11
CA ARG A 15 -13.60 7.35 30.88
C ARG A 15 -13.02 7.74 32.23
N ILE A 16 -11.77 7.36 32.50
CA ILE A 16 -11.07 7.67 33.75
C ILE A 16 -9.96 8.67 33.50
N ARG A 17 -9.65 9.51 34.49
CA ARG A 17 -8.48 10.40 34.40
C ARG A 17 -7.24 9.54 34.53
N LYS A 18 -6.27 9.69 33.63
CA LYS A 18 -4.96 9.03 33.71
C LYS A 18 -4.36 9.35 35.09
N GLN A 19 -4.20 8.34 35.94
CA GLN A 19 -3.46 8.52 37.17
C GLN A 19 -1.98 8.58 36.80
N HIS A 20 -1.27 9.63 37.22
CA HIS A 20 0.20 9.64 37.16
C HIS A 20 0.69 8.44 37.98
N ARG A 21 0.90 7.29 37.33
CA ARG A 21 1.75 6.25 37.88
C ARG A 21 3.14 6.87 37.94
N ARG A 22 3.51 7.41 39.11
CA ARG A 22 4.90 7.59 39.48
C ARG A 22 5.50 6.18 39.46
N SER A 23 5.99 5.73 38.31
CA SER A 23 6.84 4.55 38.26
C SER A 23 8.10 4.90 39.04
N THR A 24 8.18 4.42 40.28
CA THR A 24 9.41 4.34 41.06
C THR A 24 10.28 3.15 40.62
N ASP A 25 10.00 2.57 39.46
CA ASP A 25 10.85 1.55 38.89
C ASP A 25 11.95 2.23 38.09
N THR A 26 13.17 1.93 38.49
CA THR A 26 14.44 2.25 37.84
C THR A 26 14.38 1.84 36.37
N ILE A 27 13.90 2.75 35.52
CA ILE A 27 14.07 2.63 34.08
C ILE A 27 15.57 2.76 33.84
N ARG A 28 16.22 1.62 33.59
CA ARG A 28 17.51 1.56 32.91
C ARG A 28 17.31 2.17 31.53
N SER A 29 17.42 3.48 31.44
CA SER A 29 17.89 4.12 30.23
C SER A 29 19.24 3.48 29.92
N ARG A 30 19.31 2.66 28.88
CA ARG A 30 20.54 2.62 28.08
C ARG A 30 20.62 3.98 27.39
N ALA A 31 20.93 5.01 28.18
CA ALA A 31 21.42 6.25 27.67
C ALA A 31 22.76 5.91 27.01
N THR A 32 22.80 5.89 25.69
CA THR A 32 24.04 6.29 25.04
C THR A 32 24.23 7.74 25.43
N SER A 33 25.17 7.95 26.37
CA SER A 33 25.72 9.25 26.70
C SER A 33 26.25 9.87 25.43
N ASP A 34 25.47 10.77 24.83
CA ASP A 34 25.92 12.04 24.28
C ASP A 34 24.88 12.61 23.33
N GLY A 35 24.71 13.92 23.44
CA GLY A 35 23.79 14.71 22.63
C GLY A 35 24.07 14.60 21.13
N ASN A 36 23.05 14.99 20.37
CA ASN A 36 22.87 14.81 18.93
C ASN A 36 22.40 13.42 18.55
N VAL A 37 21.07 13.22 18.63
CA VAL A 37 20.37 12.22 17.84
C VAL A 37 20.49 12.64 16.37
N ARG A 38 21.64 12.36 15.74
CA ARG A 38 21.67 12.11 14.31
C ARG A 38 20.98 10.77 14.14
N ILE A 39 19.73 10.78 13.72
CA ILE A 39 19.04 9.59 13.25
C ILE A 39 19.83 9.12 12.01
N SER A 40 20.81 8.26 12.24
CA SER A 40 21.51 7.58 11.15
C SER A 40 20.47 6.74 10.43
N THR A 41 20.26 7.02 9.14
CA THR A 41 19.52 6.16 8.22
C THR A 41 19.91 4.71 8.49
N ILE A 42 18.98 3.91 9.01
CA ILE A 42 19.22 2.51 9.37
C ILE A 42 19.41 1.75 8.05
N MET A 43 20.66 1.63 7.61
CA MET A 43 21.08 0.73 6.53
C MET A 43 20.78 -0.70 7.00
N SER A 44 19.84 -1.38 6.37
CA SER A 44 19.66 -2.82 6.56
C SER A 44 20.87 -3.54 5.96
N ASN A 45 21.87 -3.86 6.79
CA ASN A 45 23.00 -4.70 6.39
C ASN A 45 22.53 -6.15 6.23
N ILE A 46 21.95 -6.51 5.09
CA ILE A 46 21.86 -7.92 4.68
C ILE A 46 23.19 -8.25 3.99
N ARG A 47 24.13 -8.84 4.73
CA ARG A 47 25.37 -9.42 4.15
C ARG A 47 24.98 -10.64 3.30
N ASN A 48 25.45 -10.70 2.06
CA ASN A 48 25.35 -11.88 1.20
C ASN A 48 26.59 -12.75 1.37
N GLU A 49 26.44 -13.97 1.89
CA GLU A 49 27.50 -14.99 2.01
C GLU A 49 27.77 -15.76 0.70
N ASN A 50 27.91 -15.07 -0.43
CA ASN A 50 28.43 -15.70 -1.64
C ASN A 50 29.96 -15.58 -1.77
N GLU A 51 30.68 -15.34 -0.68
CA GLU A 51 32.14 -15.51 -0.61
C GLU A 51 32.47 -16.79 0.16
N VAL A 52 32.35 -17.92 -0.53
CA VAL A 52 33.04 -19.16 -0.16
C VAL A 52 34.53 -18.95 -0.46
N HIS A 53 35.24 -18.28 0.46
CA HIS A 53 36.69 -18.35 0.50
C HIS A 53 37.08 -19.58 1.33
N PHE A 54 37.64 -20.56 0.63
CA PHE A 54 38.30 -21.72 1.21
C PHE A 54 39.42 -21.26 2.17
N SER A 55 39.20 -21.38 3.47
CA SER A 55 40.27 -21.54 4.45
C SER A 55 39.76 -22.25 5.69
N ASP A 56 40.34 -23.42 5.94
CA ASP A 56 40.21 -24.24 7.14
C ASP A 56 40.53 -23.44 8.41
N SER A 57 39.62 -23.49 9.40
CA SER A 57 39.88 -23.69 10.84
C SER A 57 38.84 -22.97 11.72
N ASP A 58 38.04 -23.80 12.41
CA ASP A 58 37.54 -23.70 13.78
C ASP A 58 37.05 -22.35 14.37
N ASP A 59 35.82 -22.43 14.91
CA ASP A 59 35.15 -21.52 15.85
C ASP A 59 34.64 -20.16 15.31
N GLU A 60 33.72 -20.19 14.34
CA GLU A 60 32.85 -19.04 14.08
C GLU A 60 31.74 -18.94 15.13
N VAL A 61 31.88 -17.94 16.00
CA VAL A 61 30.84 -17.46 16.91
C VAL A 61 29.64 -17.02 16.07
N ILE A 62 28.56 -17.82 16.11
CA ILE A 62 27.25 -17.47 15.55
C ILE A 62 26.77 -16.22 16.29
N ILE A 63 26.95 -15.05 15.67
CA ILE A 63 26.25 -13.84 16.08
C ILE A 63 24.83 -14.02 15.58
N GLU A 64 23.94 -14.47 16.45
CA GLU A 64 22.50 -14.40 16.19
C GLU A 64 22.16 -12.92 15.89
N ASP A 65 21.74 -12.65 14.65
CA ASP A 65 21.22 -11.34 14.24
C ASP A 65 20.00 -11.00 15.12
N GLU A 66 20.24 -10.31 16.25
CA GLU A 66 19.17 -9.66 17.00
C GLU A 66 18.42 -8.74 16.01
N PRO A 67 17.09 -8.86 15.87
CA PRO A 67 16.34 -7.95 15.01
C PRO A 67 16.63 -6.52 15.47
N LEU A 68 17.11 -5.72 14.52
CA LEU A 68 17.45 -4.30 14.62
C LEU A 68 16.66 -3.65 15.77
N GLY A 69 17.39 -3.24 16.81
CA GLY A 69 16.79 -2.73 18.04
C GLY A 69 15.71 -1.71 17.74
N ILE A 70 14.45 -2.14 17.86
CA ILE A 70 13.29 -1.27 17.78
C ILE A 70 13.53 -0.26 18.90
N ILE A 71 13.62 1.02 18.59
CA ILE A 71 13.33 2.03 19.60
C ILE A 71 11.84 1.82 19.88
N GLN A 72 11.54 0.92 20.82
CA GLN A 72 10.27 0.96 21.51
C GLN A 72 10.35 2.25 22.31
N ILE A 73 9.99 3.35 21.65
CA ILE A 73 9.45 4.48 22.37
C ILE A 73 8.19 3.87 22.98
N ASN A 74 8.32 3.39 24.23
CA ASN A 74 7.16 3.36 25.10
C ASN A 74 6.57 4.75 24.91
N ASN A 75 5.40 4.85 24.27
CA ASN A 75 4.66 6.09 24.29
C ASN A 75 4.69 6.49 25.76
N GLU A 76 5.39 7.57 26.09
CA GLU A 76 5.30 8.11 27.43
C GLU A 76 3.80 8.23 27.66
N ILE A 77 3.34 7.80 28.85
CA ILE A 77 1.94 7.58 29.19
C ILE A 77 1.06 8.81 28.87
N ASP A 78 1.66 9.94 28.57
CA ASP A 78 1.07 11.25 28.35
C ASP A 78 0.85 11.66 26.87
N ASP A 79 1.39 10.95 25.87
CA ASP A 79 1.26 11.39 24.47
C ASP A 79 -0.08 10.97 23.82
N ASP A 80 -0.80 11.95 23.26
CA ASP A 80 -1.92 11.68 22.36
C ASP A 80 -1.37 11.25 20.98
N PHE A 81 -1.80 10.07 20.51
CA PHE A 81 -1.31 9.43 19.30
C PHE A 81 -1.34 10.37 18.09
N ASP A 82 -2.39 11.18 17.94
CA ASP A 82 -2.58 12.07 16.81
C ASP A 82 -1.62 13.28 16.85
N SER A 83 -1.29 13.75 18.05
CA SER A 83 -0.41 14.90 18.25
C SER A 83 1.08 14.55 18.25
N PHE A 84 1.43 13.26 18.37
CA PHE A 84 2.79 12.75 18.56
C PHE A 84 3.85 13.39 17.65
N TYR A 85 3.57 13.47 16.34
CA TYR A 85 4.50 14.07 15.38
C TYR A 85 4.43 15.58 15.34
N ASN A 86 3.23 16.15 15.49
CA ASN A 86 3.04 17.60 15.41
C ASN A 86 3.70 18.31 16.61
N THR A 87 3.72 17.69 17.79
CA THR A 87 4.39 18.23 19.00
C THR A 87 5.90 18.03 18.99
N ARG A 88 6.40 17.07 18.19
CA ARG A 88 7.83 16.73 18.08
C ARG A 88 8.41 17.07 16.71
N SER A 89 7.76 17.92 15.93
CA SER A 89 8.18 18.24 14.56
C SER A 89 9.66 18.66 14.50
N GLU A 90 10.11 19.47 15.46
CA GLU A 90 11.51 19.90 15.60
C GLU A 90 12.48 18.75 15.92
N SER A 91 12.05 17.74 16.69
CA SER A 91 12.86 16.57 17.06
C SER A 91 13.04 15.58 15.90
N PHE A 92 12.13 15.61 14.91
CA PHE A 92 12.14 14.75 13.72
C PHE A 92 12.61 15.49 12.44
N GLY A 93 13.39 16.56 12.60
CA GLY A 93 14.00 17.27 11.46
C GLY A 93 13.10 18.33 10.78
N GLY A 94 11.95 18.69 11.37
CA GLY A 94 11.17 19.85 10.95
C GLY A 94 11.98 21.13 11.11
N GLY A 95 12.15 21.88 10.02
CA GLY A 95 12.94 23.12 10.04
C GLY A 95 12.36 24.16 11.01
N ARG A 96 13.24 24.87 11.72
CA ARG A 96 12.90 26.02 12.58
C ARG A 96 12.18 27.10 11.76
N ASN A 97 10.85 27.08 11.71
CA ASN A 97 10.07 28.23 11.22
C ASN A 97 8.79 28.39 12.02
N HIS A 98 8.82 29.44 12.86
CA HIS A 98 7.70 30.19 13.44
C HIS A 98 6.61 29.43 14.21
N ASN A 99 6.63 29.68 15.53
CA ASN A 99 5.49 29.74 16.44
C ASN A 99 4.30 28.88 16.04
N PHE A 100 4.32 27.66 16.55
CA PHE A 100 3.20 26.75 16.62
C PHE A 100 2.03 27.40 17.37
N ILE A 101 1.24 28.23 16.68
CA ILE A 101 -0.14 28.48 17.08
C ILE A 101 -0.89 27.29 16.48
N ILE A 102 -1.13 26.26 17.29
CA ILE A 102 -2.27 25.38 17.05
C ILE A 102 -3.42 26.35 16.83
N SER A 103 -3.88 26.49 15.60
CA SER A 103 -5.14 27.19 15.40
C SER A 103 -6.12 26.47 16.30
N ASP A 104 -6.73 27.18 17.26
CA ASP A 104 -7.85 26.75 18.12
C ASP A 104 -9.10 26.37 17.30
N ARG A 105 -8.93 25.73 16.15
CA ARG A 105 -9.95 24.97 15.46
C ARG A 105 -10.21 23.74 16.32
N CYS A 106 -11.16 23.94 17.22
CA CYS A 106 -11.82 22.99 18.09
C CYS A 106 -11.24 22.95 19.52
N ASN A 107 -11.85 23.74 20.40
CA ASN A 107 -11.97 23.56 21.86
C ASN A 107 -12.56 22.18 22.29
N ASN A 108 -12.46 21.15 21.45
CA ASN A 108 -12.90 19.78 21.70
C ASN A 108 -11.73 18.80 21.49
N GLU A 109 -10.50 19.21 21.83
CA GLU A 109 -9.37 18.26 21.88
C GLU A 109 -9.81 17.02 22.67
N ILE A 110 -9.50 15.84 22.14
CA ILE A 110 -9.67 14.58 22.85
C ILE A 110 -8.81 14.69 24.10
N ASP A 111 -9.46 15.01 25.20
CA ASP A 111 -8.83 15.42 26.46
C ASP A 111 -7.74 14.42 26.89
N LYS A 112 -6.48 14.82 26.68
CA LYS A 112 -5.28 13.99 26.83
C LYS A 112 -5.14 13.41 28.24
N SER A 113 -5.79 14.04 29.22
CA SER A 113 -5.77 13.67 30.63
C SER A 113 -6.64 12.46 30.98
N TYR A 114 -7.38 11.90 30.01
CA TYR A 114 -8.25 10.75 30.21
C TYR A 114 -7.85 9.55 29.35
N GLU A 115 -8.26 8.37 29.80
CA GLU A 115 -8.20 7.11 29.07
C GLU A 115 -9.55 6.37 29.19
N TYR A 116 -9.87 5.56 28.19
CA TYR A 116 -11.02 4.68 28.20
C TYR A 116 -10.61 3.27 28.63
N VAL A 117 -11.22 2.78 29.70
CA VAL A 117 -10.96 1.45 30.24
C VAL A 117 -12.23 0.63 30.31
N ALA A 118 -12.10 -0.69 30.19
CA ALA A 118 -13.21 -1.60 30.48
C ALA A 118 -13.56 -1.52 31.97
N ALA A 119 -14.83 -1.37 32.29
CA ALA A 119 -15.33 -1.38 33.66
C ALA A 119 -15.09 -2.76 34.28
N GLN A 120 -14.42 -2.78 35.43
CA GLN A 120 -14.38 -3.97 36.26
C GLN A 120 -15.80 -4.16 36.82
N SER A 121 -16.52 -5.19 36.38
CA SER A 121 -17.84 -5.60 36.88
C SER A 121 -18.98 -4.55 36.78
N THR A 122 -19.71 -4.57 35.66
CA THR A 122 -21.17 -4.33 35.65
C THR A 122 -21.74 -4.72 34.28
N THR A 123 -22.16 -5.97 34.14
CA THR A 123 -23.06 -6.37 33.06
C THR A 123 -24.45 -5.85 33.43
N THR A 124 -24.75 -4.59 33.11
CA THR A 124 -26.15 -4.15 33.10
C THR A 124 -26.77 -4.71 31.82
N SER A 125 -27.34 -5.92 31.92
CA SER A 125 -28.29 -6.42 30.95
C SER A 125 -29.55 -5.56 31.04
N ILE A 126 -29.55 -4.41 30.36
CA ILE A 126 -30.76 -3.62 30.17
C ILE A 126 -31.57 -4.31 29.07
N GLU A 127 -32.39 -5.28 29.46
CA GLU A 127 -33.52 -5.72 28.64
C GLU A 127 -34.54 -4.60 28.61
N SER A 128 -34.36 -3.63 27.71
CA SER A 128 -35.44 -2.73 27.36
C SER A 128 -36.28 -3.39 26.27
N VAL A 129 -37.56 -3.65 26.58
CA VAL A 129 -38.57 -4.02 25.60
C VAL A 129 -38.78 -2.78 24.72
N ILE A 130 -38.25 -2.84 23.51
CA ILE A 130 -38.29 -1.74 22.55
C ILE A 130 -39.54 -1.89 21.66
N PRO A 131 -40.41 -0.86 21.56
CA PRO A 131 -41.46 -0.83 20.57
C PRO A 131 -40.88 -0.71 19.14
N GLU A 132 -41.44 -1.48 18.21
CA GLU A 132 -41.17 -1.40 16.78
C GLU A 132 -41.73 -0.09 16.21
N GLU A 133 -40.95 0.99 16.22
CA GLU A 133 -41.23 2.10 15.31
C GLU A 133 -40.58 1.84 13.95
N SER A 134 -41.43 1.90 12.92
CA SER A 134 -41.10 1.59 11.53
C SER A 134 -40.16 2.62 10.93
N TYR A 135 -38.89 2.26 10.73
CA TYR A 135 -38.01 2.98 9.83
C TYR A 135 -38.42 2.68 8.39
N LYS A 136 -39.20 3.58 7.76
CA LYS A 136 -39.70 3.39 6.39
C LYS A 136 -38.77 3.87 5.26
N ASP A 137 -37.64 4.52 5.54
CA ASP A 137 -36.87 5.21 4.49
C ASP A 137 -35.41 4.76 4.34
N ARG A 138 -35.16 3.45 4.24
CA ARG A 138 -33.96 2.96 3.57
C ARG A 138 -34.33 1.88 2.58
N PHE A 139 -33.97 2.11 1.32
CA PHE A 139 -34.03 1.14 0.24
C PHE A 139 -33.26 -0.13 0.69
N GLU A 140 -33.96 -1.15 1.19
CA GLU A 140 -33.37 -2.45 1.48
C GLU A 140 -33.20 -3.19 0.15
N PHE A 141 -31.98 -3.18 -0.38
CA PHE A 141 -31.60 -4.14 -1.41
C PHE A 141 -31.55 -5.54 -0.77
N LYS A 142 -32.67 -6.27 -0.81
CA LYS A 142 -32.77 -7.63 -0.28
C LYS A 142 -32.19 -8.62 -1.29
N ILE A 143 -30.87 -8.83 -1.27
CA ILE A 143 -30.38 -10.15 -1.66
C ILE A 143 -30.88 -11.11 -0.57
N PRO A 144 -31.66 -12.16 -0.89
CA PRO A 144 -32.05 -13.14 0.10
C PRO A 144 -30.80 -13.71 0.76
N SER A 145 -30.69 -13.56 2.08
CA SER A 145 -29.67 -14.29 2.83
C SER A 145 -30.01 -15.77 2.78
N GLN A 146 -29.02 -16.62 2.50
CA GLN A 146 -29.17 -18.06 2.57
C GLN A 146 -28.38 -18.55 3.78
N ASP A 147 -29.02 -19.31 4.65
CA ASP A 147 -28.31 -19.93 5.77
C ASP A 147 -27.21 -20.86 5.24
N PHE A 148 -26.00 -20.69 5.76
CA PHE A 148 -24.86 -21.54 5.49
C PHE A 148 -24.28 -22.08 6.80
N LYS A 149 -23.62 -23.23 6.72
CA LYS A 149 -22.84 -23.80 7.82
C LYS A 149 -21.38 -23.93 7.45
N HIS A 150 -20.49 -23.76 8.42
CA HIS A 150 -19.07 -24.03 8.24
C HIS A 150 -18.77 -25.53 8.15
N VAL A 151 -18.74 -26.09 6.94
CA VAL A 151 -18.38 -27.50 6.70
C VAL A 151 -17.45 -27.63 5.49
N ASN A 152 -16.29 -28.28 5.66
CA ASN A 152 -15.34 -28.68 4.59
C ASN A 152 -14.67 -27.55 3.77
N TYR A 153 -14.57 -26.33 4.30
CA TYR A 153 -13.85 -25.22 3.64
C TYR A 153 -12.34 -25.16 3.95
N THR A 154 -11.82 -26.15 4.68
CA THR A 154 -10.39 -26.29 5.05
C THR A 154 -9.70 -27.45 4.33
N ALA A 155 -10.47 -28.28 3.61
CA ALA A 155 -9.94 -29.47 2.95
C ALA A 155 -9.03 -29.07 1.77
N MET A 156 -7.73 -29.39 1.90
CA MET A 156 -6.73 -29.04 0.90
C MET A 156 -6.76 -29.99 -0.31
N ASP A 157 -6.70 -29.41 -1.51
CA ASP A 157 -6.49 -30.14 -2.76
C ASP A 157 -5.00 -30.10 -3.12
N THR A 158 -4.31 -31.23 -3.07
CA THR A 158 -2.87 -31.32 -3.40
C THR A 158 -2.62 -31.63 -4.87
N SER A 159 -3.66 -31.91 -5.66
CA SER A 159 -3.53 -32.41 -7.03
C SER A 159 -3.49 -31.31 -8.09
N ASP A 160 -4.15 -30.18 -7.82
CA ASP A 160 -4.28 -29.05 -8.74
C ASP A 160 -3.42 -27.88 -8.27
N TYR A 161 -2.56 -27.35 -9.15
CA TYR A 161 -1.73 -26.19 -8.82
C TYR A 161 -2.54 -24.90 -8.73
N SER A 162 -3.69 -24.84 -9.42
CA SER A 162 -4.46 -23.61 -9.60
C SER A 162 -5.37 -23.27 -8.42
N LYS A 163 -5.68 -24.25 -7.55
CA LYS A 163 -6.54 -24.11 -6.38
C LYS A 163 -5.96 -24.90 -5.20
N ILE A 164 -6.05 -24.36 -3.99
CA ILE A 164 -5.53 -25.03 -2.79
C ILE A 164 -6.61 -25.74 -1.98
N LEU A 165 -7.86 -25.34 -2.13
CA LEU A 165 -9.00 -25.91 -1.41
C LEU A 165 -9.89 -26.71 -2.36
N HIS A 166 -10.46 -27.80 -1.85
CA HIS A 166 -11.50 -28.54 -2.58
C HIS A 166 -12.79 -27.74 -2.74
N LYS A 167 -13.14 -26.93 -1.73
CA LYS A 167 -14.28 -25.99 -1.75
C LYS A 167 -13.81 -24.61 -1.36
N SER A 168 -14.24 -23.61 -2.11
CA SER A 168 -13.85 -22.23 -1.83
C SER A 168 -14.83 -21.62 -0.82
N PRO A 169 -14.41 -20.74 0.10
CA PRO A 169 -15.31 -20.04 1.01
C PRO A 169 -16.46 -19.29 0.30
N SER A 170 -16.24 -18.86 -0.95
CA SER A 170 -17.23 -18.27 -1.85
C SER A 170 -18.46 -19.15 -2.07
N ASP A 171 -18.33 -20.48 -2.04
CA ASP A 171 -19.43 -21.41 -2.31
C ASP A 171 -20.57 -21.29 -1.28
N LYS A 172 -20.34 -20.61 -0.14
CA LYS A 172 -21.36 -20.28 0.87
C LYS A 172 -22.38 -19.26 0.38
N PHE A 173 -21.99 -18.40 -0.57
CA PHE A 173 -22.74 -17.18 -0.88
C PHE A 173 -23.22 -17.18 -2.33
N VAL A 174 -24.51 -16.88 -2.51
CA VAL A 174 -25.17 -16.79 -3.83
C VAL A 174 -24.62 -15.63 -4.68
N ASN A 175 -24.10 -14.59 -4.02
CA ASN A 175 -23.54 -13.38 -4.63
C ASN A 175 -21.99 -13.36 -4.66
N SER A 176 -21.36 -14.52 -4.53
CA SER A 176 -19.90 -14.65 -4.51
C SER A 176 -19.26 -14.35 -5.86
N LEU A 177 -17.99 -13.95 -5.84
CA LEU A 177 -17.18 -13.82 -7.04
C LEU A 177 -16.83 -15.20 -7.59
N LYS A 178 -16.89 -15.34 -8.91
CA LYS A 178 -16.41 -16.52 -9.62
C LYS A 178 -14.94 -16.34 -9.97
N LEU A 179 -14.10 -17.24 -9.49
CA LEU A 179 -12.68 -17.30 -9.83
C LEU A 179 -12.41 -18.52 -10.71
N LYS A 180 -11.91 -18.29 -11.93
CA LYS A 180 -11.61 -19.36 -12.89
C LYS A 180 -10.17 -19.24 -13.38
N HIS A 181 -9.36 -20.25 -13.10
CA HIS A 181 -8.06 -20.40 -13.76
C HIS A 181 -8.24 -20.61 -15.27
N PHE A 182 -7.48 -19.89 -16.09
CA PHE A 182 -7.54 -20.02 -17.56
C PHE A 182 -6.21 -20.40 -18.21
N GLY A 183 -5.09 -20.34 -17.49
CA GLY A 183 -3.84 -20.87 -18.00
C GLY A 183 -2.60 -20.39 -17.27
N ILE A 184 -1.48 -20.97 -17.68
CA ILE A 184 -0.16 -20.76 -17.11
C ILE A 184 0.86 -20.53 -18.22
N LYS A 185 1.81 -19.63 -18.00
CA LYS A 185 2.87 -19.33 -18.96
C LYS A 185 4.18 -19.10 -18.23
N LYS A 186 5.25 -19.74 -18.71
CA LYS A 186 6.61 -19.41 -18.33
C LYS A 186 7.16 -18.34 -19.28
N LEU A 187 7.57 -17.21 -18.73
CA LEU A 187 8.36 -16.21 -19.44
C LEU A 187 9.85 -16.46 -19.15
N PHE A 188 10.69 -16.36 -20.18
CA PHE A 188 12.14 -16.37 -20.00
C PHE A 188 12.54 -15.00 -19.46
N ALA A 189 12.83 -14.93 -18.18
CA ALA A 189 13.33 -13.76 -17.51
C ALA A 189 14.34 -14.22 -16.45
N GLU A 190 15.56 -13.73 -16.56
CA GLU A 190 16.63 -14.02 -15.61
C GLU A 190 16.48 -13.10 -14.39
N ASP A 191 16.68 -13.67 -13.20
CA ASP A 191 16.98 -12.96 -11.95
C ASP A 191 15.93 -11.92 -11.47
N PHE A 192 14.75 -12.39 -11.08
CA PHE A 192 13.84 -11.55 -10.30
C PHE A 192 14.31 -11.46 -8.85
N ARG A 193 14.62 -10.23 -8.40
CA ARG A 193 14.97 -9.98 -7.01
C ARG A 193 13.75 -10.17 -6.09
N LYS A 194 13.99 -10.90 -4.99
CA LYS A 194 13.02 -11.11 -3.90
C LYS A 194 12.88 -9.83 -3.05
N PHE A 195 11.89 -9.82 -2.15
CA PHE A 195 11.66 -8.78 -1.14
C PHE A 195 11.36 -7.36 -1.65
N LYS A 196 10.73 -7.24 -2.82
CA LYS A 196 10.22 -5.96 -3.32
C LYS A 196 8.70 -5.83 -3.11
N ASN A 197 8.11 -4.68 -3.44
CA ASN A 197 6.66 -4.50 -3.49
C ASN A 197 6.12 -5.10 -4.81
N ASN A 198 4.98 -4.63 -5.32
CA ASN A 198 4.42 -5.11 -6.58
C ASN A 198 5.31 -4.72 -7.78
N LEU A 199 5.95 -5.72 -8.41
CA LEU A 199 6.80 -5.56 -9.60
C LEU A 199 6.07 -5.88 -10.91
N SER A 200 4.73 -5.93 -10.91
CA SER A 200 3.96 -6.09 -12.14
C SER A 200 2.84 -5.06 -12.25
N THR A 201 2.57 -4.61 -13.47
CA THR A 201 1.44 -3.72 -13.76
C THR A 201 0.97 -3.83 -15.22
N ILE A 202 -0.18 -3.24 -15.52
CA ILE A 202 -0.75 -3.15 -16.87
C ILE A 202 -0.71 -1.70 -17.34
N ILE A 203 -0.21 -1.48 -18.55
CA ILE A 203 -0.29 -0.20 -19.28
C ILE A 203 -1.20 -0.36 -20.51
N SER A 204 -1.84 0.72 -20.94
CA SER A 204 -2.77 0.74 -22.07
C SER A 204 -2.79 2.08 -22.80
N ASP A 205 -3.02 2.04 -24.12
CA ASP A 205 -3.37 3.22 -24.92
C ASP A 205 -4.89 3.38 -25.12
N GLY A 206 -5.70 2.64 -24.35
CA GLY A 206 -7.15 2.56 -24.48
C GLY A 206 -7.65 1.52 -25.48
N MET A 207 -6.77 1.00 -26.35
CA MET A 207 -7.13 -0.02 -27.36
C MET A 207 -6.38 -1.33 -27.13
N VAL A 208 -5.09 -1.25 -26.81
CA VAL A 208 -4.21 -2.38 -26.54
C VAL A 208 -3.64 -2.24 -25.14
N GLU A 209 -3.46 -3.38 -24.48
CA GLU A 209 -2.91 -3.47 -23.14
C GLU A 209 -1.64 -4.31 -23.16
N TYR A 210 -0.70 -3.98 -22.28
CA TYR A 210 0.59 -4.66 -22.16
C TYR A 210 0.89 -4.94 -20.69
N LEU A 211 1.48 -6.10 -20.43
CA LEU A 211 2.04 -6.43 -19.12
C LEU A 211 3.44 -5.83 -19.03
N VAL A 212 3.70 -5.11 -17.95
CA VAL A 212 5.03 -4.59 -17.61
C VAL A 212 5.52 -5.29 -16.36
N LEU A 213 6.73 -5.84 -16.42
CA LEU A 213 7.43 -6.46 -15.29
C LEU A 213 8.70 -5.68 -14.98
N GLY A 214 8.96 -5.44 -13.69
CA GLY A 214 10.22 -4.87 -13.22
C GLY A 214 11.18 -5.98 -12.83
N LEU A 215 12.32 -6.08 -13.52
CA LEU A 215 13.38 -7.05 -13.26
C LEU A 215 14.66 -6.33 -12.91
N ASN A 216 15.17 -6.48 -11.69
CA ASN A 216 16.42 -5.85 -11.28
C ASN A 216 16.40 -4.34 -11.67
N SER A 217 17.17 -3.90 -12.66
CA SER A 217 17.19 -2.52 -13.17
C SER A 217 16.57 -2.35 -14.57
N GLU A 218 15.62 -3.19 -14.94
CA GLU A 218 14.99 -3.20 -16.26
C GLU A 218 13.47 -3.34 -16.18
N LEU A 219 12.78 -2.75 -17.15
CA LEU A 219 11.36 -3.03 -17.40
C LEU A 219 11.24 -3.91 -18.63
N ILE A 220 10.46 -5.00 -18.52
CA ILE A 220 10.14 -5.84 -19.66
C ILE A 220 8.66 -5.73 -19.99
N VAL A 221 8.37 -5.41 -21.25
CA VAL A 221 7.01 -5.22 -21.77
C VAL A 221 6.60 -6.43 -22.61
N PHE A 222 5.47 -7.03 -22.27
CA PHE A 222 4.89 -8.17 -22.96
C PHE A 222 3.54 -7.81 -23.58
N GLY A 223 3.32 -8.25 -24.81
CA GLY A 223 1.99 -8.29 -25.39
C GLY A 223 1.19 -9.47 -24.85
N PHE A 224 -0.13 -9.36 -24.85
CA PHE A 224 -1.02 -10.49 -24.57
C PHE A 224 -1.37 -11.23 -25.86
N ASP A 225 -1.39 -12.55 -25.80
CA ASP A 225 -2.01 -13.36 -26.86
C ASP A 225 -3.53 -13.16 -26.86
N GLY A 226 -4.11 -12.91 -28.03
CA GLY A 226 -5.54 -12.66 -28.20
C GLY A 226 -6.41 -13.89 -27.90
N LEU A 227 -5.86 -15.10 -28.07
CA LEU A 227 -6.58 -16.35 -27.81
C LEU A 227 -6.50 -16.77 -26.34
N THR A 228 -5.28 -16.94 -25.80
CA THR A 228 -5.09 -17.42 -24.43
C THR A 228 -5.22 -16.34 -23.36
N ASN A 229 -5.15 -15.05 -23.74
CA ASN A 229 -5.05 -13.91 -22.83
C ASN A 229 -3.82 -13.93 -21.90
N LEU A 230 -2.87 -14.82 -22.12
CA LEU A 230 -1.61 -14.87 -21.39
C LEU A 230 -0.57 -13.96 -22.06
N PRO A 231 0.40 -13.43 -21.30
CA PRO A 231 1.52 -12.72 -21.90
C PRO A 231 2.29 -13.66 -22.83
N SER A 232 2.62 -13.19 -24.03
CA SER A 232 3.15 -14.04 -25.09
C SER A 232 4.56 -13.62 -25.49
N LYS A 233 4.66 -12.57 -26.30
CA LYS A 233 5.92 -12.09 -26.87
C LYS A 233 6.46 -10.92 -26.05
N GLN A 234 7.74 -10.99 -25.70
CA GLN A 234 8.49 -9.85 -25.21
C GLN A 234 8.68 -8.83 -26.35
N LEU A 235 8.22 -7.60 -26.12
CA LEU A 235 8.18 -6.54 -27.12
C LEU A 235 9.27 -5.49 -26.92
N LEU A 236 9.61 -5.19 -25.67
CA LEU A 236 10.56 -4.14 -25.31
C LEU A 236 11.24 -4.47 -23.99
N ARG A 237 12.52 -4.10 -23.88
CA ARG A 237 13.27 -4.01 -22.62
C ARG A 237 13.74 -2.59 -22.44
N ILE A 238 13.47 -2.01 -21.28
CA ILE A 238 13.89 -0.66 -20.93
C ILE A 238 14.93 -0.78 -19.82
N ASP A 239 16.16 -0.34 -20.08
CA ASP A 239 17.18 -0.21 -19.04
C ASP A 239 16.92 1.07 -18.24
N THR A 240 16.79 0.95 -16.92
CA THR A 240 16.59 2.09 -16.02
C THR A 240 17.87 2.56 -15.35
N ARG A 241 19.02 1.91 -15.58
CA ARG A 241 20.29 2.31 -15.00
C ARG A 241 20.75 3.67 -15.54
N PRO A 242 21.39 4.50 -14.71
CA PRO A 242 22.10 5.66 -15.19
C PRO A 242 23.35 5.25 -16.00
N MET A 243 23.92 6.20 -16.74
CA MET A 243 25.18 5.97 -17.48
C MET A 243 26.36 5.62 -16.58
N TYR A 244 26.35 6.10 -15.34
CA TYR A 244 27.32 5.78 -14.30
C TYR A 244 26.62 5.70 -12.95
N THR A 245 27.07 4.78 -12.10
CA THR A 245 26.62 4.66 -10.71
C THR A 245 27.45 5.60 -9.83
N SER A 246 26.80 6.58 -9.19
CA SER A 246 27.49 7.50 -8.26
C SER A 246 27.74 6.82 -6.91
N SER A 247 28.70 7.35 -6.12
CA SER A 247 28.85 6.93 -4.72
C SER A 247 27.58 7.18 -3.91
N THR A 248 26.86 8.24 -4.24
CA THR A 248 25.59 8.60 -3.61
C THR A 248 24.50 7.57 -3.90
N ASP A 249 24.39 7.08 -5.13
CA ASP A 249 23.44 6.01 -5.48
C ASP A 249 23.65 4.78 -4.59
N ARG A 250 24.92 4.42 -4.33
CA ARG A 250 25.27 3.30 -3.45
C ARG A 250 24.95 3.60 -1.99
N LEU A 251 25.26 4.81 -1.53
CA LEU A 251 25.10 5.23 -0.14
C LEU A 251 23.63 5.28 0.29
N ILE A 252 22.71 5.67 -0.60
CA ILE A 252 21.29 5.83 -0.25
C ILE A 252 20.45 4.61 -0.56
N SER A 253 21.03 3.66 -1.30
CA SER A 253 20.39 2.39 -1.62
C SER A 253 20.33 1.43 -0.45
N THR A 254 19.33 0.57 -0.45
CA THR A 254 19.22 -0.50 0.53
C THR A 254 20.26 -1.58 0.22
N TRP A 255 20.59 -1.76 -1.06
CA TRP A 255 21.55 -2.76 -1.56
C TRP A 255 22.69 -2.05 -2.34
N PRO A 256 23.77 -1.62 -1.67
CA PRO A 256 24.87 -0.83 -2.30
C PRO A 256 25.56 -1.49 -3.51
N TYR A 257 25.48 -2.81 -3.61
CA TYR A 257 26.00 -3.58 -4.75
C TYR A 257 25.07 -3.56 -5.97
N PHE A 258 23.76 -3.38 -5.75
CA PHE A 258 22.72 -3.32 -6.78
C PHE A 258 21.81 -2.10 -6.57
N PRO A 259 22.36 -0.87 -6.59
CA PRO A 259 21.65 0.32 -6.15
C PRO A 259 20.50 0.70 -7.07
N HIS A 260 20.49 0.25 -8.32
CA HIS A 260 19.46 0.62 -9.30
C HIS A 260 18.33 -0.41 -9.39
N THR A 261 18.14 -1.25 -8.36
CA THR A 261 17.06 -2.25 -8.37
C THR A 261 15.70 -1.57 -8.28
N ILE A 262 14.72 -2.06 -9.03
CA ILE A 262 13.34 -1.60 -8.98
C ILE A 262 12.68 -2.18 -7.73
N ASN A 263 12.05 -1.32 -6.95
CA ASN A 263 11.34 -1.67 -5.72
C ASN A 263 9.83 -1.76 -5.91
N TYR A 264 9.26 -0.94 -6.80
CA TYR A 264 7.82 -0.84 -6.99
C TYR A 264 7.44 -0.27 -8.36
N LEU A 265 6.38 -0.81 -8.94
CA LEU A 265 5.74 -0.29 -10.15
C LEU A 265 4.33 0.22 -9.83
N LYS A 266 3.98 1.40 -10.33
CA LYS A 266 2.64 1.96 -10.22
C LYS A 266 2.18 2.54 -11.53
N THR A 267 0.99 2.16 -11.98
CA THR A 267 0.27 2.91 -13.02
C THR A 267 -0.79 3.79 -12.39
N GLY A 268 -1.03 4.95 -13.01
CA GLY A 268 -1.96 5.94 -12.50
C GLY A 268 -2.33 7.00 -13.54
N ASN A 269 -3.21 7.91 -13.16
CA ASN A 269 -3.54 9.09 -13.97
C ASN A 269 -2.74 10.29 -13.43
N PHE A 270 -1.93 10.89 -14.31
CA PHE A 270 -1.13 12.06 -14.00
C PHE A 270 -1.02 12.95 -15.23
N ASN A 271 -1.24 14.24 -15.06
CA ASN A 271 -1.33 15.21 -16.18
C ASN A 271 -2.35 14.79 -17.25
N ASN A 272 -3.52 14.27 -16.81
CA ASN A 272 -4.59 13.74 -17.67
C ASN A 272 -4.17 12.61 -18.62
N LYS A 273 -3.07 11.93 -18.32
CA LYS A 273 -2.57 10.79 -19.09
C LYS A 273 -2.32 9.61 -18.16
N GLN A 274 -2.41 8.39 -18.71
CA GLN A 274 -1.93 7.23 -17.99
C GLN A 274 -0.39 7.24 -17.95
N VAL A 275 0.16 7.17 -16.76
CA VAL A 275 1.61 7.10 -16.51
C VAL A 275 2.02 5.75 -15.92
N LEU A 276 3.27 5.36 -16.18
CA LEU A 276 3.99 4.32 -15.47
C LEU A 276 5.05 4.98 -14.59
N GLY A 277 4.91 4.84 -13.28
CA GLY A 277 5.88 5.21 -12.26
C GLY A 277 6.71 4.01 -11.81
N VAL A 278 8.01 4.21 -11.64
CA VAL A 278 8.97 3.18 -11.24
C VAL A 278 9.83 3.72 -10.11
N CYS A 279 9.75 3.07 -8.96
CA CYS A 279 10.55 3.38 -7.80
C CYS A 279 11.84 2.56 -7.81
N SER A 280 12.99 3.21 -7.78
CA SER A 280 14.31 2.59 -7.75
C SER A 280 14.94 2.69 -6.35
N ASP A 281 15.79 1.72 -6.05
CA ASP A 281 16.51 1.61 -4.77
C ASP A 281 17.53 2.74 -4.58
N ASP A 282 17.97 3.38 -5.65
CA ASP A 282 18.84 4.57 -5.62
C ASP A 282 18.06 5.88 -5.37
N GLY A 283 16.78 5.80 -4.97
CA GLY A 283 15.94 6.97 -4.76
C GLY A 283 15.50 7.69 -6.04
N THR A 284 15.69 7.09 -7.21
CA THR A 284 15.17 7.67 -8.46
C THR A 284 13.74 7.19 -8.71
N LEU A 285 12.83 8.15 -8.90
CA LEU A 285 11.50 7.94 -9.45
C LEU A 285 11.52 8.25 -10.95
N PHE A 286 11.27 7.24 -11.76
CA PHE A 286 11.07 7.39 -13.18
C PHE A 286 9.58 7.40 -13.51
N ILE A 287 9.15 8.36 -14.33
CA ILE A 287 7.76 8.45 -14.80
C ILE A 287 7.76 8.55 -16.32
N TRP A 288 7.05 7.64 -16.98
CA TRP A 288 6.75 7.72 -18.40
C TRP A 288 5.26 7.91 -18.61
N TYR A 289 4.89 8.72 -19.58
CA TYR A 289 3.61 8.56 -20.25
C TYR A 289 3.59 7.19 -20.93
N THR A 290 2.53 6.43 -20.70
CA THR A 290 2.40 5.08 -21.29
C THR A 290 2.41 5.12 -22.81
N GLU A 291 1.90 6.20 -23.41
CA GLU A 291 2.02 6.51 -24.85
C GLU A 291 3.46 6.47 -25.34
N THR A 292 4.43 7.00 -24.58
CA THR A 292 5.86 7.01 -24.93
C THR A 292 6.38 5.58 -25.12
N ILE A 293 6.06 4.70 -24.18
CA ILE A 293 6.45 3.29 -24.20
C ILE A 293 5.73 2.56 -25.34
N ILE A 294 4.42 2.76 -25.48
CA ILE A 294 3.59 2.06 -26.47
C ILE A 294 3.98 2.46 -27.91
N ASN A 295 4.32 3.74 -28.14
CA ASN A 295 4.79 4.20 -29.44
C ASN A 295 6.10 3.54 -29.84
N LEU A 296 7.01 3.29 -28.90
CA LEU A 296 8.23 2.53 -29.15
C LEU A 296 7.92 1.07 -29.49
N VAL A 297 7.04 0.43 -28.73
CA VAL A 297 6.57 -0.93 -29.02
C VAL A 297 6.01 -1.05 -30.45
N LYS A 298 5.18 -0.09 -30.88
CA LYS A 298 4.62 -0.04 -32.25
C LYS A 298 5.72 0.13 -33.32
N LYS A 299 6.71 1.00 -33.08
CA LYS A 299 7.85 1.20 -33.99
C LYS A 299 8.67 -0.07 -34.17
N PHE A 300 9.07 -0.73 -33.07
CA PHE A 300 9.83 -1.99 -33.12
C PHE A 300 9.01 -3.16 -33.69
N GLY A 301 7.69 -3.15 -33.54
CA GLY A 301 6.80 -4.14 -34.14
C GLY A 301 6.71 -4.05 -35.67
N ASN A 302 6.74 -2.84 -36.23
CA ASN A 302 6.56 -2.60 -37.67
C ASN A 302 7.83 -2.83 -38.51
N SER A 303 9.03 -2.70 -37.93
CA SER A 303 10.30 -2.94 -38.66
C SER A 303 10.50 -4.39 -39.12
N LYS A 304 9.57 -5.32 -38.83
CA LYS A 304 9.63 -6.73 -39.24
C LYS A 304 8.82 -7.08 -40.50
N LYS A 305 8.30 -6.13 -41.28
CA LYS A 305 7.81 -6.42 -42.63
C LYS A 305 8.93 -6.19 -43.65
N PRO A 306 9.66 -7.22 -44.12
CA PRO A 306 10.46 -7.06 -45.32
C PRO A 306 9.49 -6.77 -46.47
N GLN A 307 9.56 -5.55 -47.01
CA GLN A 307 9.04 -5.29 -48.34
C GLN A 307 9.89 -6.12 -49.31
N SER A 308 9.37 -7.29 -49.68
CA SER A 308 9.71 -7.91 -50.94
C SER A 308 9.24 -6.98 -52.06
N ASN A 309 10.18 -6.65 -52.95
CA ASN A 309 10.03 -6.17 -54.31
C ASN A 309 10.43 -4.71 -54.58
N ASP A 310 11.61 -4.66 -55.20
CA ASP A 310 11.91 -4.02 -56.47
C ASP A 310 12.45 -2.58 -56.50
N ASN A 311 13.73 -2.55 -56.87
CA ASN A 311 14.44 -1.57 -57.69
C ASN A 311 15.03 -0.31 -57.02
N ASP A 312 16.37 -0.32 -57.08
CA ASP A 312 17.24 0.78 -57.49
C ASP A 312 17.70 1.84 -56.47
N GLN A 313 19.03 2.02 -56.53
CA GLN A 313 19.85 3.16 -56.12
C GLN A 313 20.31 3.25 -54.65
N GLU A 314 21.49 2.65 -54.45
CA GLU A 314 22.66 3.22 -53.75
C GLU A 314 22.44 4.60 -53.12
N THR A 315 22.22 4.63 -51.82
CA THR A 315 22.66 5.75 -50.98
C THR A 315 23.24 5.21 -49.68
N GLU A 316 24.55 5.39 -49.56
CA GLU A 316 25.35 5.07 -48.39
C GLU A 316 24.83 5.82 -47.16
N ASN A 317 24.33 5.09 -46.17
CA ASN A 317 24.31 5.49 -44.77
C ASN A 317 24.31 4.22 -43.89
N PRO A 318 25.21 4.10 -42.90
CA PRO A 318 25.43 2.84 -42.19
C PRO A 318 24.36 2.65 -41.13
N VAL A 319 23.23 2.06 -41.50
CA VAL A 319 22.30 1.48 -40.53
C VAL A 319 22.82 0.07 -40.23
N ALA A 320 23.32 -0.12 -39.00
CA ALA A 320 23.71 -1.40 -38.44
C ALA A 320 22.60 -2.42 -38.68
N THR A 321 22.80 -3.24 -39.71
CA THR A 321 21.87 -4.29 -40.12
C THR A 321 22.06 -5.44 -39.14
N VAL A 322 21.21 -5.51 -38.13
CA VAL A 322 21.14 -6.67 -37.24
C VAL A 322 20.53 -7.82 -38.04
N THR A 323 21.39 -8.66 -38.61
CA THR A 323 21.04 -9.89 -39.31
C THR A 323 20.45 -10.88 -38.30
N LEU A 324 19.12 -10.92 -38.18
CA LEU A 324 18.40 -11.89 -37.35
C LEU A 324 18.22 -13.19 -38.15
N SER A 325 19.00 -14.21 -37.79
CA SER A 325 18.85 -15.57 -38.28
C SER A 325 17.48 -16.15 -37.90
N SER A 326 16.88 -16.86 -38.87
CA SER A 326 15.51 -17.36 -38.88
C SER A 326 15.32 -18.65 -38.06
N THR A 327 15.72 -18.66 -36.80
CA THR A 327 15.31 -19.68 -35.83
C THR A 327 14.36 -19.07 -34.80
N ALA A 328 13.10 -19.49 -34.89
CA ALA A 328 11.98 -19.02 -34.09
C ALA A 328 12.10 -19.48 -32.63
N SER A 329 12.89 -18.78 -31.83
CA SER A 329 12.87 -18.81 -30.36
C SER A 329 13.71 -17.66 -29.83
N SER A 330 13.12 -16.80 -29.00
CA SER A 330 13.82 -15.77 -28.20
C SER A 330 14.80 -14.85 -28.96
N SER A 331 14.28 -13.94 -29.80
CA SER A 331 15.05 -12.72 -30.10
C SER A 331 15.08 -11.88 -28.82
N VAL A 332 16.12 -12.05 -28.00
CA VAL A 332 16.39 -11.22 -26.83
C VAL A 332 16.50 -9.79 -27.33
N ALA A 333 15.46 -8.98 -27.13
CA ALA A 333 15.56 -7.55 -27.41
C ALA A 333 16.74 -7.00 -26.61
N THR A 334 17.64 -6.27 -27.25
CA THR A 334 18.70 -5.54 -26.53
C THR A 334 18.03 -4.50 -25.62
N PRO A 335 18.49 -4.35 -24.36
CA PRO A 335 17.98 -3.29 -23.50
C PRO A 335 18.10 -1.94 -24.19
N THR A 336 16.98 -1.22 -24.29
CA THR A 336 16.92 0.10 -24.91
C THR A 336 16.77 1.14 -23.81
N ILE A 337 17.56 2.21 -23.86
CA ILE A 337 17.40 3.32 -22.92
C ILE A 337 16.25 4.19 -23.43
N VAL A 338 15.14 4.21 -22.70
CA VAL A 338 13.99 5.08 -22.99
C VAL A 338 14.02 6.25 -22.04
N LYS A 339 14.18 7.48 -22.57
CA LYS A 339 14.15 8.69 -21.75
C LYS A 339 12.78 8.80 -21.04
N PRO A 340 12.74 8.84 -19.69
CA PRO A 340 11.55 9.15 -18.91
C PRO A 340 11.04 10.55 -19.21
N ASP A 341 9.73 10.72 -19.15
CA ASP A 341 9.08 12.03 -19.24
C ASP A 341 9.39 12.86 -17.99
N PHE A 342 9.49 12.22 -16.82
CA PHE A 342 9.98 12.84 -15.59
C PHE A 342 11.00 11.95 -14.86
N ARG A 343 12.03 12.57 -14.29
CA ARG A 343 12.98 11.94 -13.36
C ARG A 343 13.04 12.76 -12.09
N ILE A 344 12.67 12.15 -10.97
CA ILE A 344 12.69 12.79 -9.66
C ILE A 344 13.68 12.02 -8.78
N LYS A 345 14.60 12.73 -8.11
CA LYS A 345 15.59 12.14 -7.20
C LYS A 345 15.21 12.48 -5.75
N THR A 346 14.91 11.45 -4.97
CA THR A 346 14.63 11.53 -3.53
C THR A 346 15.90 11.36 -2.70
N GLU A 347 15.79 11.37 -1.37
CA GLU A 347 16.96 11.29 -0.48
C GLU A 347 17.41 9.86 -0.23
N ALA A 348 16.48 8.92 -0.32
CA ALA A 348 16.73 7.52 -0.03
C ALA A 348 15.97 6.60 -0.99
N SER A 349 16.24 5.29 -0.87
CA SER A 349 15.54 4.23 -1.58
C SER A 349 14.01 4.39 -1.54
N LEU A 350 13.37 4.33 -2.71
CA LEU A 350 11.96 4.64 -2.89
C LEU A 350 11.07 3.38 -2.88
N TRP A 351 9.93 3.41 -2.19
CA TRP A 351 9.09 2.21 -1.98
C TRP A 351 7.59 2.42 -2.20
N GLY A 352 7.05 3.58 -1.80
CA GLY A 352 5.64 3.91 -1.98
C GLY A 352 5.43 5.00 -3.03
N LEU A 353 4.35 4.92 -3.80
CA LEU A 353 4.02 5.88 -4.84
C LEU A 353 2.52 5.88 -5.17
N ASP A 354 1.93 7.08 -5.26
CA ASP A 354 0.58 7.27 -5.77
C ASP A 354 0.42 8.58 -6.56
N PHE A 355 -0.51 8.60 -7.51
CA PHE A 355 -0.72 9.69 -8.46
C PHE A 355 -2.16 10.20 -8.44
N LYS A 356 -2.34 11.51 -8.57
CA LYS A 356 -3.66 12.10 -8.77
C LYS A 356 -3.65 13.37 -9.61
N THR A 357 -4.54 13.41 -10.60
CA THR A 357 -4.94 14.66 -11.28
C THR A 357 -6.37 15.01 -10.88
N TYR A 358 -6.61 16.27 -10.49
CA TYR A 358 -7.91 16.80 -10.12
C TYR A 358 -8.02 18.28 -10.48
N ASN A 359 -9.14 18.73 -11.07
CA ASN A 359 -9.35 20.14 -11.46
C ASN A 359 -8.16 20.76 -12.25
N GLY A 360 -7.44 19.96 -13.06
CA GLY A 360 -6.23 20.39 -13.78
C GLY A 360 -4.95 20.47 -12.93
N HIS A 361 -5.03 20.23 -11.62
CA HIS A 361 -3.90 20.12 -10.70
C HIS A 361 -3.35 18.69 -10.71
N ASN A 362 -2.02 18.57 -10.72
CA ASN A 362 -1.32 17.30 -10.78
C ASN A 362 -0.48 17.12 -9.52
N ILE A 363 -0.81 16.10 -8.74
CA ILE A 363 -0.06 15.75 -7.54
C ILE A 363 0.40 14.30 -7.61
N LEU A 364 1.51 14.03 -6.94
CA LEU A 364 1.94 12.68 -6.63
C LEU A 364 2.52 12.69 -5.22
N VAL A 365 2.46 11.53 -4.58
CA VAL A 365 3.05 11.33 -3.26
C VAL A 365 3.97 10.12 -3.33
N ALA A 366 5.10 10.20 -2.65
CA ALA A 366 6.06 9.12 -2.61
C ALA A 366 6.64 8.97 -1.20
N SER A 367 7.07 7.76 -0.88
CA SER A 367 7.74 7.46 0.37
C SER A 367 9.04 6.73 0.13
N ASP A 368 10.08 7.15 0.84
CA ASP A 368 11.42 6.59 0.77
C ASP A 368 11.94 6.19 2.16
N ASN A 369 13.14 5.61 2.20
CA ASN A 369 13.82 5.21 3.43
C ASN A 369 14.38 6.39 4.24
N SER A 370 14.07 7.64 3.89
CA SER A 370 14.22 8.77 4.82
C SER A 370 13.13 8.78 5.89
N GLN A 371 12.19 7.82 5.83
CA GLN A 371 11.05 7.69 6.74
C GLN A 371 10.14 8.92 6.67
N SER A 372 10.01 9.53 5.50
CA SER A 372 9.16 10.69 5.27
C SER A 372 8.26 10.48 4.05
N VAL A 373 7.17 11.26 4.02
CA VAL A 373 6.27 11.36 2.88
C VAL A 373 6.57 12.64 2.14
N VAL A 374 6.82 12.53 0.83
CA VAL A 374 7.00 13.69 -0.04
C VAL A 374 5.76 13.89 -0.88
N LEU A 375 5.13 15.05 -0.77
CA LEU A 375 4.11 15.50 -1.71
C LEU A 375 4.77 16.35 -2.79
N LEU A 376 4.55 16.00 -4.06
CA LEU A 376 4.98 16.77 -5.21
C LEU A 376 3.76 17.29 -5.98
N TYR A 377 3.79 18.57 -6.33
CA TYR A 377 2.86 19.23 -7.22
C TYR A 377 3.55 19.57 -8.54
N TYR A 378 2.97 19.15 -9.66
CA TYR A 378 3.42 19.52 -10.99
C TYR A 378 2.52 20.60 -11.58
N HIS A 379 3.12 21.76 -11.86
CA HIS A 379 2.44 22.87 -12.50
C HIS A 379 2.59 22.75 -14.03
N PRO A 380 1.51 22.46 -14.78
CA PRO A 380 1.61 22.16 -16.21
C PRO A 380 2.05 23.36 -17.04
N VAL A 381 1.72 24.58 -16.64
CA VAL A 381 2.10 25.81 -17.38
C VAL A 381 3.57 26.17 -17.16
N ASP A 382 4.10 25.89 -15.97
CA ASP A 382 5.53 26.13 -15.68
C ASP A 382 6.39 24.92 -16.12
N GLU A 383 5.75 23.82 -16.56
CA GLU A 383 6.37 22.52 -16.83
C GLU A 383 7.28 22.04 -15.69
N ARG A 384 6.90 22.29 -14.42
CA ARG A 384 7.80 22.15 -13.26
C ARG A 384 7.16 21.52 -12.02
N PHE A 385 7.98 20.82 -11.23
CA PHE A 385 7.64 20.32 -9.90
C PHE A 385 7.94 21.28 -8.74
N TYR A 386 7.14 21.16 -7.70
CA TYR A 386 7.31 21.77 -6.38
C TYR A 386 7.02 20.69 -5.33
N ASN A 387 7.75 20.65 -4.23
CA ASN A 387 7.54 19.62 -3.21
C ASN A 387 7.54 20.17 -1.78
N ILE A 388 6.96 19.38 -0.88
CA ILE A 388 7.14 19.48 0.56
C ILE A 388 7.24 18.08 1.17
N LYS A 389 7.95 17.96 2.28
CA LYS A 389 8.12 16.71 3.04
C LYS A 389 7.36 16.78 4.36
N SER A 390 6.80 15.65 4.77
CA SER A 390 6.36 15.46 6.15
C SER A 390 7.57 15.41 7.10
N HIS A 391 7.28 15.41 8.40
CA HIS A 391 8.25 14.97 9.41
C HIS A 391 8.71 13.54 9.15
N GLN A 392 9.89 13.23 9.68
CA GLN A 392 10.37 11.86 9.79
C GLN A 392 9.47 11.08 10.75
N ILE A 393 9.06 9.86 10.36
CA ILE A 393 8.30 8.94 11.21
C ILE A 393 9.22 7.87 11.81
N LEU A 394 8.70 6.92 12.61
CA LEU A 394 9.56 5.99 13.36
C LEU A 394 10.27 4.95 12.49
N HIS A 395 9.72 4.64 11.32
CA HIS A 395 10.26 3.57 10.46
C HIS A 395 9.91 3.79 8.98
N ASN A 396 10.51 2.98 8.10
CA ASN A 396 10.27 3.00 6.66
C ASN A 396 8.79 2.77 6.31
N ILE A 397 8.36 3.44 5.23
CA ILE A 397 6.97 3.50 4.76
C ILE A 397 6.86 2.68 3.47
N PRO A 398 6.41 1.42 3.52
CA PRO A 398 6.34 0.57 2.32
C PRO A 398 5.23 0.95 1.36
N ASP A 399 4.15 1.60 1.82
CA ASP A 399 3.01 1.94 0.97
C ASP A 399 2.32 3.24 1.42
N ILE A 400 1.74 3.91 0.44
CA ILE A 400 1.16 5.23 0.57
C ILE A 400 0.02 5.41 -0.43
N SER A 401 -1.00 6.17 -0.06
CA SER A 401 -2.08 6.51 -0.98
C SER A 401 -2.71 7.87 -0.70
N ILE A 402 -3.10 8.55 -1.78
CA ILE A 402 -3.86 9.80 -1.73
C ILE A 402 -5.33 9.44 -1.50
N VAL A 403 -5.86 9.82 -0.34
CA VAL A 403 -7.23 9.47 0.06
C VAL A 403 -8.22 10.55 -0.37
N SER A 404 -7.90 11.81 -0.06
CA SER A 404 -8.79 12.95 -0.33
C SER A 404 -8.01 14.17 -0.82
N TYR A 405 -8.69 15.00 -1.60
CA TYR A 405 -8.15 16.25 -2.14
C TYR A 405 -9.32 17.21 -2.31
N THR A 406 -9.19 18.41 -1.75
CA THR A 406 -10.23 19.44 -1.81
C THR A 406 -9.60 20.78 -2.14
N GLN A 407 -10.34 21.58 -2.92
CA GLN A 407 -9.96 22.95 -3.28
C GLN A 407 -11.05 23.89 -2.76
N LYS A 408 -10.68 24.78 -1.84
CA LYS A 408 -11.56 25.82 -1.30
C LYS A 408 -10.95 27.19 -1.61
N GLY A 409 -11.42 27.83 -2.67
CA GLY A 409 -10.79 29.03 -3.21
C GLY A 409 -9.37 28.72 -3.70
N GLU A 410 -8.39 29.49 -3.24
CA GLU A 410 -6.97 29.29 -3.58
C GLU A 410 -6.27 28.21 -2.76
N ARG A 411 -6.93 27.69 -1.71
CA ARG A 411 -6.33 26.73 -0.78
C ARG A 411 -6.67 25.30 -1.20
N HIS A 412 -5.62 24.51 -1.37
CA HIS A 412 -5.68 23.08 -1.62
C HIS A 412 -5.36 22.33 -0.33
N THR A 413 -6.13 21.29 -0.06
CA THR A 413 -5.90 20.35 1.05
C THR A 413 -5.86 18.94 0.48
N VAL A 414 -4.77 18.22 0.70
CA VAL A 414 -4.56 16.84 0.27
C VAL A 414 -4.32 15.98 1.50
N GLN A 415 -5.09 14.92 1.67
CA GLN A 415 -4.91 13.98 2.77
C GLN A 415 -4.37 12.65 2.23
N VAL A 416 -3.31 12.19 2.88
CA VAL A 416 -2.48 11.08 2.43
C VAL A 416 -2.39 10.08 3.55
N SER A 417 -2.77 8.83 3.30
CA SER A 417 -2.59 7.73 4.24
C SER A 417 -1.30 6.99 3.93
N CYS A 418 -0.54 6.63 4.94
CA CYS A 418 0.63 5.79 4.81
C CYS A 418 0.69 4.78 5.96
N VAL A 419 1.45 3.72 5.74
CA VAL A 419 1.74 2.70 6.76
C VAL A 419 3.23 2.56 6.98
N SER A 420 3.65 2.17 8.18
CA SER A 420 5.05 1.91 8.50
C SER A 420 5.28 0.46 8.93
N ILE A 421 6.52 -0.01 8.74
CA ILE A 421 6.93 -1.34 9.20
C ILE A 421 6.88 -1.43 10.73
N SER A 422 6.96 -0.31 11.47
CA SER A 422 6.75 -0.28 12.94
C SER A 422 5.27 -0.45 13.36
N GLY A 423 4.38 -0.78 12.42
CA GLY A 423 2.97 -1.04 12.71
C GLY A 423 2.11 0.21 12.83
N GLU A 424 2.52 1.33 12.22
CA GLU A 424 1.74 2.57 12.29
C GLU A 424 0.87 2.75 11.05
N ILE A 425 -0.33 3.28 11.24
CA ILE A 425 -1.15 3.85 10.17
C ILE A 425 -1.28 5.33 10.45
N ILE A 426 -0.83 6.16 9.53
CA ILE A 426 -0.77 7.62 9.68
C ILE A 426 -1.55 8.27 8.55
N VAL A 427 -2.26 9.34 8.87
CA VAL A 427 -2.89 10.25 7.90
C VAL A 427 -2.24 11.61 8.02
N PHE A 428 -1.55 12.02 6.96
CA PHE A 428 -1.00 13.35 6.81
C PHE A 428 -1.96 14.26 6.05
N GLU A 429 -2.04 15.52 6.45
CA GLU A 429 -2.70 16.59 5.73
C GLU A 429 -1.66 17.58 5.20
N PHE A 430 -1.65 17.76 3.88
CA PHE A 430 -0.83 18.72 3.19
C PHE A 430 -1.69 19.87 2.70
N ASN A 431 -1.33 21.08 3.07
CA ASN A 431 -2.02 22.30 2.65
C ASN A 431 -1.12 23.14 1.77
N PHE A 432 -1.65 23.67 0.66
CA PHE A 432 -0.89 24.60 -0.19
C PHE A 432 -1.78 25.57 -0.95
N ALA A 433 -1.18 26.67 -1.41
CA ALA A 433 -1.81 27.63 -2.31
C ALA A 433 -0.92 27.92 -3.51
N ILE A 434 -1.54 28.25 -4.65
CA ILE A 434 -0.85 28.52 -5.91
C ILE A 434 -0.88 30.03 -6.17
N ALA A 435 0.30 30.65 -6.23
CA ALA A 435 0.43 32.06 -6.57
C ALA A 435 0.35 32.26 -8.09
N LEU A 436 -0.61 33.09 -8.53
CA LEU A 436 -0.69 33.55 -9.91
C LEU A 436 0.50 34.50 -10.18
N GLY A 437 1.22 34.28 -11.29
CA GLY A 437 2.56 34.82 -11.56
C GLY A 437 2.62 36.33 -11.86
N PRO A 438 3.62 36.81 -12.63
CA PRO A 438 4.37 36.11 -13.67
C PRO A 438 5.64 35.36 -13.20
N LEU A 439 6.18 34.48 -14.06
CA LEU A 439 7.47 33.82 -13.89
C LEU A 439 8.53 34.55 -14.73
N ASN A 440 9.77 34.65 -14.25
CA ASN A 440 10.88 35.18 -15.06
C ASN A 440 11.15 34.24 -16.25
N LYS A 441 11.31 34.81 -17.45
CA LYS A 441 11.63 34.05 -18.67
C LYS A 441 12.93 33.25 -18.56
N GLU A 442 13.97 33.82 -17.93
CA GLU A 442 15.25 33.13 -17.72
C GLU A 442 15.07 31.91 -16.81
N GLU A 443 14.30 32.06 -15.72
CA GLU A 443 13.97 30.95 -14.82
C GLU A 443 13.16 29.87 -15.54
N PHE A 444 12.14 30.27 -16.31
CA PHE A 444 11.31 29.33 -17.06
C PHE A 444 12.13 28.47 -18.01
N GLU A 445 12.96 29.09 -18.87
CA GLU A 445 13.75 28.36 -19.88
C GLU A 445 14.76 27.39 -19.25
N TYR A 446 15.33 27.75 -18.10
CA TYR A 446 16.22 26.88 -17.34
C TYR A 446 15.45 25.67 -16.77
N PHE A 447 14.41 25.93 -15.98
CA PHE A 447 13.71 24.88 -15.23
C PHE A 447 12.95 23.92 -16.14
N ARG A 448 12.53 24.39 -17.31
CA ARG A 448 11.88 23.58 -18.34
C ARG A 448 12.75 22.44 -18.87
N LYS A 449 14.08 22.60 -18.83
CA LYS A 449 15.04 21.63 -19.41
C LYS A 449 15.74 20.77 -18.36
N GLU A 450 15.34 20.85 -17.09
CA GLU A 450 15.96 20.05 -16.03
C GLU A 450 15.84 18.54 -16.32
N PRO A 451 16.97 17.81 -16.45
CA PRO A 451 16.92 16.37 -16.64
C PRO A 451 16.53 15.62 -15.37
N TYR A 452 16.79 16.19 -14.18
CA TYR A 452 16.40 15.65 -12.88
C TYR A 452 15.78 16.75 -12.01
N TYR A 453 14.64 16.43 -11.38
CA TYR A 453 14.11 17.19 -10.26
C TYR A 453 14.62 16.62 -8.94
N TYR A 454 15.41 17.39 -8.21
CA TYR A 454 15.91 16.98 -6.89
C TYR A 454 14.96 17.43 -5.79
N VAL A 455 14.52 16.47 -4.97
CA VAL A 455 13.66 16.73 -3.81
C VAL A 455 14.47 17.35 -2.66
N ASP A 456 15.75 17.02 -2.56
CA ASP A 456 16.69 17.55 -1.58
C ASP A 456 17.82 18.36 -2.25
N ALA A 457 18.11 19.54 -1.69
CA ALA A 457 19.09 20.44 -2.25
C ALA A 457 20.54 19.97 -2.00
N THR A 458 20.78 19.23 -0.91
CA THR A 458 22.10 18.67 -0.59
C THR A 458 22.44 17.55 -1.58
N MET A 459 21.47 16.69 -1.88
CA MET A 459 21.57 15.65 -2.90
C MET A 459 21.90 16.23 -4.27
N GLU A 460 21.26 17.33 -4.66
CA GLU A 460 21.55 18.03 -5.91
C GLU A 460 22.98 18.57 -5.95
N GLN A 461 23.47 19.15 -4.85
CA GLN A 461 24.84 19.65 -4.77
C GLN A 461 25.88 18.54 -4.86
N LEU A 462 25.59 17.36 -4.30
CA LEU A 462 26.50 16.21 -4.29
C LEU A 462 26.58 15.52 -5.65
N GLU A 463 25.45 15.34 -6.33
CA GLU A 463 25.42 14.62 -7.60
C GLU A 463 25.58 15.52 -8.82
N ASN A 464 24.94 16.70 -8.77
CA ASN A 464 24.90 17.71 -9.82
C ASN A 464 24.75 17.13 -11.25
N ARG A 465 23.82 16.17 -11.45
CA ARG A 465 23.60 15.54 -12.77
C ARG A 465 23.02 16.50 -13.80
N ASN A 466 22.55 17.66 -13.36
CA ASN A 466 22.11 18.74 -14.22
C ASN A 466 23.32 19.48 -14.86
N GLY A 467 24.54 19.32 -14.29
CA GLY A 467 25.80 19.81 -14.87
C GLY A 467 26.09 21.29 -14.63
N ILE A 468 25.63 21.84 -13.51
CA ILE A 468 25.53 23.30 -13.29
C ILE A 468 26.48 23.71 -12.19
N ASP A 469 27.21 24.81 -12.38
CA ASP A 469 28.13 25.26 -11.34
C ASP A 469 27.39 25.52 -10.01
N SER A 470 27.96 25.07 -8.89
CA SER A 470 27.32 25.17 -7.58
C SER A 470 26.99 26.61 -7.19
N HIS A 471 27.79 27.59 -7.62
CA HIS A 471 27.55 29.00 -7.35
C HIS A 471 26.39 29.54 -8.21
N GLU A 472 26.36 29.20 -9.49
CA GLU A 472 25.26 29.56 -10.41
C GLU A 472 23.93 28.97 -9.93
N LEU A 473 23.93 27.69 -9.53
CA LEU A 473 22.75 27.00 -8.99
C LEU A 473 22.21 27.71 -7.73
N ALA A 474 23.09 28.11 -6.82
CA ALA A 474 22.71 28.83 -5.60
C ALA A 474 22.07 30.19 -5.92
N GLN A 475 22.67 30.95 -6.85
CA GLN A 475 22.11 32.23 -7.29
C GLN A 475 20.73 32.06 -7.95
N LEU A 476 20.57 31.07 -8.82
CA LEU A 476 19.32 30.82 -9.53
C LEU A 476 18.21 30.34 -8.59
N LYS A 477 18.53 29.48 -7.61
CA LYS A 477 17.59 29.07 -6.54
C LYS A 477 17.18 30.22 -5.63
N SER A 478 18.06 31.19 -5.38
CA SER A 478 17.74 32.37 -4.56
C SER A 478 16.68 33.27 -5.22
N LYS A 479 16.62 33.30 -6.55
CA LYS A 479 15.65 34.08 -7.34
C LYS A 479 14.33 33.36 -7.59
N LYS A 480 14.31 32.03 -7.42
CA LYS A 480 13.18 31.13 -7.71
C LYS A 480 11.83 31.70 -7.26
N PHE A 481 10.95 31.96 -8.23
CA PHE A 481 9.56 32.30 -7.95
C PHE A 481 8.85 31.17 -7.17
N ARG A 482 8.28 31.53 -6.01
CA ARG A 482 7.51 30.61 -5.14
C ARG A 482 6.08 30.42 -5.67
N ARG A 483 5.94 29.69 -6.78
CA ARG A 483 4.63 29.34 -7.37
C ARG A 483 3.71 28.64 -6.37
N VAL A 484 4.24 27.68 -5.62
CA VAL A 484 3.48 26.92 -4.64
C VAL A 484 3.96 27.30 -3.25
N LYS A 485 3.01 27.74 -2.42
CA LYS A 485 3.23 28.02 -1.00
C LYS A 485 2.66 26.86 -0.20
N PHE A 486 3.51 25.94 0.20
CA PHE A 486 3.13 24.86 1.09
C PHE A 486 3.08 25.35 2.54
N ALA A 487 2.10 24.89 3.30
CA ALA A 487 2.12 24.92 4.75
C ALA A 487 2.78 23.65 5.28
N GLU A 488 3.25 23.68 6.52
CA GLU A 488 3.81 22.51 7.20
C GLU A 488 2.79 21.35 7.21
N PRO A 489 3.19 20.13 6.81
CA PRO A 489 2.29 18.98 6.83
C PRO A 489 1.90 18.61 8.25
N LEU A 490 0.64 18.22 8.45
CA LEU A 490 0.12 17.86 9.77
C LEU A 490 -0.20 16.37 9.83
N CYS A 491 0.23 15.69 10.88
CA CYS A 491 -0.33 14.39 11.24
C CYS A 491 -1.73 14.62 11.83
N ILE A 492 -2.78 14.27 11.08
CA ILE A 492 -4.16 14.46 11.53
C ILE A 492 -4.72 13.22 12.22
N SER A 493 -4.16 12.04 11.99
CA SER A 493 -4.56 10.79 12.64
C SER A 493 -3.43 9.78 12.62
N ARG A 494 -3.21 9.07 13.72
CA ARG A 494 -2.20 8.01 13.82
C ARG A 494 -2.69 6.89 14.73
N VAL A 495 -2.63 5.63 14.30
CA VAL A 495 -2.83 4.46 15.17
C VAL A 495 -1.61 3.55 15.11
N VAL A 496 -1.29 2.88 16.23
CA VAL A 496 -0.19 1.93 16.35
C VAL A 496 -0.76 0.54 16.59
N LEU A 497 -0.38 -0.41 15.73
CA LEU A 497 -0.78 -1.81 15.77
C LEU A 497 0.32 -2.65 16.41
N SER A 498 -0.02 -3.88 16.78
CA SER A 498 0.93 -4.84 17.37
C SER A 498 1.83 -5.56 16.34
N GLU A 499 1.74 -5.21 15.05
CA GLU A 499 2.45 -5.88 13.97
C GLU A 499 2.72 -4.94 12.79
N ASP A 500 3.77 -5.26 12.03
CA ASP A 500 4.23 -4.48 10.89
C ASP A 500 3.14 -4.30 9.83
N CYS A 501 2.97 -3.06 9.37
CA CYS A 501 2.02 -2.71 8.32
C CYS A 501 2.74 -2.60 6.97
N TRP A 502 2.09 -3.12 5.92
CA TRP A 502 2.72 -3.27 4.60
C TRP A 502 2.00 -2.56 3.46
N THR A 503 0.67 -2.58 3.43
CA THR A 503 -0.10 -1.86 2.40
C THR A 503 -1.28 -1.10 2.97
N VAL A 504 -1.67 -0.02 2.29
CA VAL A 504 -2.86 0.78 2.57
C VAL A 504 -3.54 1.19 1.27
N LYS A 505 -4.84 0.89 1.15
CA LYS A 505 -5.65 1.22 -0.03
C LYS A 505 -6.95 1.91 0.38
N PRO A 506 -7.23 3.12 -0.12
CA PRO A 506 -8.50 3.79 0.14
C PRO A 506 -9.62 3.12 -0.66
N MET A 507 -10.80 3.08 -0.07
CA MET A 507 -11.99 2.50 -0.67
C MET A 507 -13.26 3.21 -0.17
N SER A 508 -14.04 3.72 -1.12
CA SER A 508 -15.28 4.43 -0.83
C SER A 508 -16.41 3.46 -0.46
N SER A 509 -17.22 3.83 0.54
CA SER A 509 -18.36 3.06 1.06
C SER A 509 -19.35 2.65 -0.03
N LYS A 510 -19.50 3.47 -1.08
CA LYS A 510 -20.38 3.22 -2.23
C LYS A 510 -20.06 1.94 -2.99
N TRP A 511 -18.84 1.41 -2.87
CA TRP A 511 -18.41 0.21 -3.56
C TRP A 511 -18.60 -1.06 -2.72
N PHE A 512 -19.09 -0.96 -1.48
CA PHE A 512 -19.39 -2.13 -0.66
C PHE A 512 -20.69 -2.76 -1.12
N LEU A 513 -20.70 -4.08 -1.26
CA LEU A 513 -21.88 -4.83 -1.69
C LEU A 513 -22.92 -4.85 -0.55
N PRO A 514 -24.15 -4.36 -0.74
CA PRO A 514 -25.23 -4.57 0.22
C PRO A 514 -25.61 -6.05 0.28
N VAL A 515 -25.66 -6.62 1.48
CA VAL A 515 -26.01 -8.03 1.72
C VAL A 515 -27.18 -8.17 2.70
N GLY A 516 -27.67 -9.40 2.90
CA GLY A 516 -28.91 -9.66 3.64
C GLY A 516 -28.77 -9.87 5.15
N SER A 517 -27.55 -10.11 5.67
CA SER A 517 -27.32 -10.37 7.09
C SER A 517 -25.92 -9.97 7.56
N LEU A 518 -25.72 -9.87 8.87
CA LEU A 518 -24.37 -9.70 9.46
C LEU A 518 -23.47 -10.91 9.17
N LYS A 519 -24.05 -12.11 9.14
CA LYS A 519 -23.35 -13.36 8.79
C LYS A 519 -22.78 -13.28 7.37
N ASP A 520 -23.55 -12.73 6.44
CA ASP A 520 -23.11 -12.50 5.07
C ASP A 520 -22.01 -11.43 4.96
N VAL A 521 -21.93 -10.46 5.88
CA VAL A 521 -20.87 -9.44 5.85
C VAL A 521 -19.51 -10.03 6.22
N PHE A 522 -19.46 -10.86 7.26
CA PHE A 522 -18.21 -11.36 7.86
C PHE A 522 -17.88 -12.81 7.51
N GLY A 523 -18.82 -13.51 6.87
CA GLY A 523 -18.70 -14.92 6.49
C GLY A 523 -18.67 -15.87 7.69
N ASP A 524 -19.36 -15.51 8.77
CA ASP A 524 -19.39 -16.24 10.05
C ASP A 524 -20.84 -16.59 10.42
N ASP A 525 -21.14 -17.89 10.47
CA ASP A 525 -22.47 -18.41 10.79
C ASP A 525 -22.79 -18.36 12.30
N SER A 526 -21.76 -18.19 13.15
CA SER A 526 -21.87 -18.18 14.60
C SER A 526 -22.38 -16.86 15.19
N ILE A 527 -22.48 -15.82 14.36
CA ILE A 527 -23.00 -14.51 14.78
C ILE A 527 -24.49 -14.62 15.16
N ASP A 528 -24.81 -14.28 16.40
CA ASP A 528 -26.20 -14.08 16.85
C ASP A 528 -26.72 -12.74 16.31
N GLU A 529 -27.29 -12.80 15.11
CA GLU A 529 -27.77 -11.63 14.39
C GLU A 529 -28.84 -10.86 15.16
N SER A 530 -29.77 -11.55 15.83
CA SER A 530 -30.86 -10.89 16.57
C SER A 530 -30.31 -10.06 17.72
N ARG A 531 -29.38 -10.65 18.50
CA ARG A 531 -28.71 -9.96 19.60
C ARG A 531 -27.90 -8.76 19.11
N GLU A 532 -27.09 -8.93 18.07
CA GLU A 532 -26.20 -7.87 17.59
C GLU A 532 -26.98 -6.71 16.96
N LEU A 533 -28.04 -6.99 16.19
CA LEU A 533 -28.89 -5.94 15.64
C LEU A 533 -29.66 -5.18 16.73
N ASN A 534 -30.14 -5.87 17.77
CA ASN A 534 -30.78 -5.21 18.92
C ASN A 534 -29.80 -4.29 19.65
N ARG A 535 -28.55 -4.74 19.86
CA ARG A 535 -27.47 -3.91 20.44
C ARG A 535 -27.19 -2.68 19.58
N ILE A 536 -27.05 -2.85 18.27
CA ILE A 536 -26.78 -1.74 17.34
C ILE A 536 -27.94 -0.73 17.34
N ARG A 537 -29.20 -1.19 17.30
CA ARG A 537 -30.38 -0.32 17.35
C ARG A 537 -30.45 0.48 18.65
N TYR A 538 -30.16 -0.16 19.77
CA TYR A 538 -30.08 0.52 21.07
C TYR A 538 -28.99 1.61 21.06
N GLU A 539 -27.77 1.27 20.64
CA GLU A 539 -26.66 2.23 20.54
C GLU A 539 -26.94 3.38 19.55
N THR A 540 -27.66 3.10 18.45
CA THR A 540 -28.06 4.13 17.46
C THR A 540 -28.97 5.18 18.09
N ARG A 541 -29.89 4.77 18.97
CA ARG A 541 -30.77 5.68 19.70
C ARG A 541 -29.99 6.51 20.72
N LEU A 542 -29.06 5.89 21.45
CA LEU A 542 -28.22 6.58 22.42
C LEU A 542 -27.38 7.68 21.76
N LEU A 543 -26.76 7.38 20.60
CA LEU A 543 -25.93 8.33 19.87
C LEU A 543 -26.73 9.33 19.02
N ASN A 544 -28.03 9.11 18.83
CA ASN A 544 -28.85 9.79 17.83
C ASN A 544 -28.20 9.83 16.42
N ALA A 545 -27.45 8.76 16.10
CA ALA A 545 -26.66 8.62 14.91
C ALA A 545 -26.46 7.13 14.61
N SER A 546 -26.33 6.77 13.33
CA SER A 546 -26.11 5.37 12.91
C SER A 546 -24.90 4.77 13.65
N SER A 547 -25.13 3.89 14.61
CA SER A 547 -24.05 3.27 15.41
C SER A 547 -23.42 2.07 14.71
N GLY A 548 -24.04 1.56 13.63
CA GLY A 548 -23.50 0.45 12.83
C GLY A 548 -22.06 0.70 12.33
N LYS A 549 -21.71 1.96 12.09
CA LYS A 549 -20.35 2.36 11.68
C LYS A 549 -19.30 2.26 12.79
N PHE A 550 -19.72 2.14 14.05
CA PHE A 550 -18.86 2.00 15.22
C PHE A 550 -18.85 0.57 15.78
N GLN A 551 -19.16 -0.41 14.92
CA GLN A 551 -19.07 -1.82 15.27
C GLN A 551 -17.77 -2.42 14.76
N PHE A 552 -17.14 -3.21 15.63
CA PHE A 552 -16.04 -4.09 15.28
C PHE A 552 -16.56 -5.53 15.20
N PHE A 553 -16.25 -6.22 14.10
CA PHE A 553 -16.45 -7.67 13.99
C PHE A 553 -15.20 -8.32 13.41
N PRO A 554 -14.80 -9.50 13.91
CA PRO A 554 -13.75 -10.28 13.27
C PRO A 554 -14.26 -10.85 11.94
N SER A 555 -13.42 -10.78 10.90
CA SER A 555 -13.69 -11.42 9.62
C SER A 555 -13.25 -12.88 9.68
N LYS A 556 -14.14 -13.82 9.39
CA LYS A 556 -13.83 -15.25 9.45
C LYS A 556 -12.91 -15.64 8.28
N THR A 557 -11.82 -16.31 8.60
CA THR A 557 -10.85 -16.85 7.63
C THR A 557 -10.78 -18.38 7.71
N VAL A 558 -10.24 -18.99 6.66
CA VAL A 558 -9.86 -20.41 6.66
C VAL A 558 -8.66 -20.61 7.59
N ASN A 559 -8.71 -21.66 8.41
CA ASN A 559 -7.63 -22.08 9.29
C ASN A 559 -7.08 -23.44 8.78
N PHE A 560 -5.83 -23.46 8.33
CA PHE A 560 -5.14 -24.68 7.86
C PHE A 560 -4.53 -25.49 9.02
N GLU A 561 -4.30 -24.88 10.19
CA GLU A 561 -3.68 -25.49 11.38
C GLU A 561 -4.65 -26.34 12.24
N SER A 562 -5.89 -26.60 11.77
CA SER A 562 -7.04 -27.22 12.47
C SER A 562 -6.87 -28.67 13.03
N ARG A 563 -5.72 -29.04 13.60
CA ARG A 563 -5.54 -30.30 14.33
C ARG A 563 -5.81 -30.21 15.85
N LEU A 564 -6.12 -29.05 16.42
CA LEU A 564 -6.26 -28.92 17.89
C LEU A 564 -7.49 -28.14 18.41
N GLU A 565 -8.42 -27.67 17.58
CA GLU A 565 -9.55 -26.84 18.06
C GLU A 565 -10.88 -27.59 18.29
N ASP A 566 -10.88 -28.92 18.45
CA ASP A 566 -12.08 -29.64 18.94
C ASP A 566 -12.42 -29.35 20.43
N ASN A 567 -11.78 -28.37 21.10
CA ASN A 567 -11.99 -28.12 22.53
C ASN A 567 -12.10 -26.63 22.99
N CYS A 568 -12.34 -25.66 22.11
CA CYS A 568 -12.44 -24.24 22.53
C CYS A 568 -13.84 -23.63 22.35
N HIS A 569 -14.74 -23.95 23.28
CA HIS A 569 -16.02 -23.24 23.49
C HIS A 569 -15.87 -21.84 24.12
N ASN A 570 -14.71 -21.18 24.02
CA ASN A 570 -14.52 -19.82 24.52
C ASN A 570 -14.55 -18.81 23.36
N ASN A 571 -15.75 -18.34 23.01
CA ASN A 571 -15.99 -17.25 22.04
C ASN A 571 -15.28 -15.92 22.40
N THR A 572 -14.75 -15.79 23.62
CA THR A 572 -14.02 -14.59 24.06
C THR A 572 -12.60 -14.51 23.48
N SER A 573 -11.90 -15.64 23.29
CA SER A 573 -10.48 -15.67 22.87
C SER A 573 -10.23 -15.25 21.42
N THR A 574 -11.20 -15.45 20.53
CA THR A 574 -11.05 -15.15 19.09
C THR A 574 -11.08 -13.65 18.81
N THR A 575 -11.93 -12.90 19.51
CA THR A 575 -12.04 -11.44 19.35
C THR A 575 -10.77 -10.70 19.77
N THR A 576 -10.15 -11.10 20.89
CA THR A 576 -8.91 -10.49 21.39
C THR A 576 -7.74 -10.72 20.45
N ASN A 577 -7.67 -11.88 19.78
CA ASN A 577 -6.59 -12.19 18.84
C ASN A 577 -6.75 -11.48 17.48
N CYS A 578 -7.97 -11.14 17.08
CA CYS A 578 -8.23 -10.48 15.78
C CYS A 578 -8.09 -8.95 15.85
N LYS A 579 -8.49 -8.33 16.98
CA LYS A 579 -8.54 -6.88 17.11
C LYS A 579 -7.13 -6.27 17.18
N PRO A 580 -6.76 -5.34 16.27
CA PRO A 580 -5.41 -4.82 16.21
C PRO A 580 -5.18 -3.58 17.08
N THR A 581 -6.24 -2.99 17.65
CA THR A 581 -6.18 -1.76 18.47
C THR A 581 -6.58 -2.01 19.92
N THR A 582 -6.14 -1.13 20.81
CA THR A 582 -6.52 -1.15 22.22
C THR A 582 -7.94 -0.59 22.44
N VAL A 583 -8.50 -0.88 23.61
CA VAL A 583 -9.79 -0.31 24.04
C VAL A 583 -9.72 1.22 24.07
N ASP A 584 -8.65 1.79 24.64
CA ASP A 584 -8.50 3.25 24.70
C ASP A 584 -8.49 3.90 23.30
N ASP A 585 -7.69 3.34 22.39
CA ASP A 585 -7.58 3.84 21.02
C ASP A 585 -8.94 3.81 20.30
N GLU A 586 -9.66 2.69 20.41
CA GLU A 586 -10.99 2.51 19.81
C GLU A 586 -11.95 3.64 20.18
N TYR A 587 -12.12 3.91 21.47
CA TYR A 587 -13.09 4.91 21.93
C TYR A 587 -12.60 6.34 21.69
N ARG A 588 -11.29 6.59 21.67
CA ARG A 588 -10.73 7.84 21.14
C ARG A 588 -11.14 8.04 19.67
N ARG A 589 -11.09 6.99 18.83
CA ARG A 589 -11.46 7.11 17.40
C ARG A 589 -12.94 7.34 17.20
N ILE A 590 -13.79 6.66 17.97
CA ILE A 590 -15.24 6.91 17.96
C ILE A 590 -15.51 8.37 18.34
N HIS A 591 -14.91 8.84 19.45
CA HIS A 591 -15.08 10.22 19.90
C HIS A 591 -14.61 11.22 18.83
N LYS A 592 -13.44 10.98 18.23
CA LYS A 592 -12.89 11.79 17.15
C LYS A 592 -13.85 11.92 15.97
N GLU A 593 -14.45 10.81 15.53
CA GLU A 593 -15.39 10.81 14.40
C GLU A 593 -16.71 11.51 14.74
N LEU A 594 -17.17 11.40 15.99
CA LEU A 594 -18.36 12.12 16.46
C LEU A 594 -18.14 13.64 16.51
N VAL A 595 -16.92 14.10 16.82
CA VAL A 595 -16.57 15.53 16.90
C VAL A 595 -16.23 16.11 15.54
N ASN A 596 -15.36 15.45 14.77
CA ASN A 596 -14.81 15.98 13.52
C ASN A 596 -15.66 15.62 12.29
N GLY A 597 -16.65 14.75 12.46
CA GLY A 597 -17.45 14.21 11.36
C GLY A 597 -16.84 12.95 10.73
N SER A 598 -17.64 12.29 9.92
CA SER A 598 -17.30 11.04 9.25
C SER A 598 -17.08 11.21 7.76
N SER A 599 -16.11 10.49 7.20
CA SER A 599 -16.00 10.28 5.76
C SER A 599 -16.72 8.98 5.34
N ASP A 600 -17.03 8.89 4.05
CA ASP A 600 -17.45 7.67 3.38
C ASP A 600 -16.27 6.79 2.94
N GLU A 601 -15.04 7.26 3.16
CA GLU A 601 -13.83 6.51 2.79
C GLU A 601 -13.39 5.56 3.92
N PHE A 602 -12.92 4.38 3.52
CA PHE A 602 -12.26 3.39 4.35
C PHE A 602 -10.81 3.21 3.90
N LEU A 603 -9.95 2.80 4.82
CA LEU A 603 -8.58 2.35 4.54
C LEU A 603 -8.51 0.84 4.75
N LEU A 604 -8.20 0.11 3.69
CA LEU A 604 -7.95 -1.32 3.71
C LEU A 604 -6.45 -1.52 3.89
N VAL A 605 -6.06 -2.13 5.01
CA VAL A 605 -4.67 -2.25 5.45
C VAL A 605 -4.28 -3.72 5.50
N SER A 606 -3.09 -4.03 5.00
CA SER A 606 -2.45 -5.32 5.24
C SER A 606 -1.30 -5.18 6.24
N THR A 607 -1.19 -6.17 7.10
CA THR A 607 -0.05 -6.34 8.01
C THR A 607 0.80 -7.53 7.56
N ALA A 608 1.77 -7.95 8.38
CA ALA A 608 2.52 -9.17 8.11
C ALA A 608 1.59 -10.40 8.04
N LYS A 609 0.51 -10.43 8.83
CA LYS A 609 -0.34 -11.63 9.01
C LYS A 609 -1.84 -11.42 8.82
N LYS A 610 -2.34 -10.19 8.90
CA LYS A 610 -3.76 -9.86 8.94
C LYS A 610 -4.15 -8.84 7.87
N LEU A 611 -5.44 -8.77 7.61
CA LEU A 611 -6.07 -7.66 6.90
C LEU A 611 -6.99 -6.94 7.86
N SER A 612 -7.00 -5.61 7.80
CA SER A 612 -7.82 -4.75 8.64
C SER A 612 -8.51 -3.68 7.80
N MET A 613 -9.68 -3.23 8.26
CA MET A 613 -10.42 -2.13 7.64
C MET A 613 -10.66 -1.03 8.66
N PHE A 614 -10.20 0.17 8.33
CA PHE A 614 -10.30 1.36 9.16
C PHE A 614 -11.18 2.42 8.51
N ARG A 615 -11.87 3.22 9.31
CA ARG A 615 -12.57 4.41 8.85
C ARG A 615 -11.59 5.55 8.62
N PHE A 616 -11.85 6.34 7.59
CA PHE A 616 -11.10 7.57 7.35
C PHE A 616 -11.89 8.80 7.83
N PRO A 617 -11.23 9.84 8.39
CA PRO A 617 -9.84 9.90 8.86
C PRO A 617 -9.66 9.41 10.31
N SER A 618 -10.73 8.97 10.98
CA SER A 618 -10.72 8.65 12.41
C SER A 618 -9.81 7.48 12.77
N LEU A 619 -9.54 6.57 11.83
CA LEU A 619 -8.84 5.31 12.02
C LEU A 619 -9.55 4.36 13.00
N PHE A 620 -10.88 4.44 13.11
CA PHE A 620 -11.67 3.42 13.82
C PHE A 620 -11.63 2.09 13.04
N CYS A 621 -11.24 0.99 13.69
CA CYS A 621 -11.19 -0.33 13.07
C CYS A 621 -12.60 -0.98 13.05
N ASN A 622 -13.18 -1.19 11.87
CA ASN A 622 -14.47 -1.87 11.72
C ASN A 622 -14.37 -3.39 11.67
N CYS A 623 -13.30 -3.91 11.06
CA CYS A 623 -13.09 -5.35 11.00
C CYS A 623 -11.62 -5.67 10.79
N SER A 624 -11.22 -6.83 11.27
CA SER A 624 -9.88 -7.38 11.11
C SER A 624 -9.98 -8.90 11.02
N THR A 625 -9.08 -9.52 10.28
CA THR A 625 -8.95 -10.97 10.24
C THR A 625 -8.11 -11.47 11.41
N SER A 626 -8.16 -12.77 11.71
CA SER A 626 -7.04 -13.46 12.35
C SER A 626 -5.86 -13.60 11.36
N LYS A 627 -4.86 -14.44 11.68
CA LYS A 627 -3.80 -14.80 10.72
C LYS A 627 -4.46 -15.34 9.45
N ILE A 628 -4.31 -14.62 8.34
CA ILE A 628 -5.04 -14.91 7.10
C ILE A 628 -4.45 -16.09 6.32
N PHE A 629 -3.13 -16.27 6.44
CA PHE A 629 -2.40 -17.40 5.88
C PHE A 629 -1.66 -18.09 7.01
N ASP A 630 -2.21 -19.20 7.50
CA ASP A 630 -1.61 -20.04 8.53
C ASP A 630 -1.02 -21.35 7.99
N LEU A 631 -1.05 -21.54 6.67
CA LEU A 631 -0.40 -22.66 6.02
C LEU A 631 1.12 -22.60 6.15
N ALA A 632 1.73 -23.68 6.66
CA ALA A 632 3.17 -23.87 6.65
C ALA A 632 3.67 -24.21 5.23
N ILE A 633 4.07 -23.20 4.47
CA ILE A 633 4.70 -23.37 3.15
C ILE A 633 6.21 -23.60 3.36
N PRO A 634 6.82 -24.61 2.74
CA PRO A 634 8.28 -24.80 2.80
C PRO A 634 9.04 -23.53 2.38
N PHE A 635 10.04 -23.15 3.17
CA PHE A 635 10.91 -22.00 2.93
C PHE A 635 12.37 -22.34 3.28
N ASN A 636 13.31 -21.58 2.71
CA ASN A 636 14.72 -21.52 3.12
C ASN A 636 14.98 -20.25 3.95
N GLU A 637 16.18 -20.12 4.52
CA GLU A 637 16.58 -18.92 5.29
C GLU A 637 16.35 -17.62 4.51
N GLU A 638 16.61 -17.60 3.20
CA GLU A 638 16.27 -16.44 2.37
C GLU A 638 14.76 -16.13 2.40
N SER A 639 13.91 -17.12 2.14
CA SER A 639 12.46 -16.90 2.02
C SER A 639 11.74 -16.75 3.37
N LYS A 640 12.41 -16.90 4.51
CA LYS A 640 11.85 -16.67 5.85
C LYS A 640 11.24 -15.27 5.99
N PHE A 641 11.88 -14.25 5.40
CA PHE A 641 11.42 -12.86 5.43
C PHE A 641 10.29 -12.53 4.43
N THR A 642 9.82 -13.51 3.66
CA THR A 642 8.75 -13.31 2.66
C THR A 642 7.35 -13.46 3.25
N ASN A 643 7.22 -13.80 4.54
CA ASN A 643 5.94 -13.92 5.22
C ASN A 643 5.33 -12.55 5.58
N ARG A 644 5.04 -11.76 4.54
CA ARG A 644 4.44 -10.44 4.63
C ARG A 644 3.48 -10.21 3.47
N ILE A 645 2.40 -9.50 3.73
CA ILE A 645 1.34 -9.23 2.75
C ILE A 645 1.62 -7.88 2.10
N SER A 646 2.70 -7.78 1.31
CA SER A 646 3.19 -6.53 0.70
C SER A 646 2.59 -6.22 -0.68
N ILE A 647 1.75 -7.09 -1.22
CA ILE A 647 1.09 -6.89 -2.51
C ILE A 647 -0.41 -6.89 -2.27
N SER A 648 -1.06 -5.76 -2.52
CA SER A 648 -2.50 -5.65 -2.39
C SER A 648 -3.10 -4.73 -3.45
N MET A 649 -4.39 -4.94 -3.72
CA MET A 649 -5.14 -4.14 -4.68
C MET A 649 -6.63 -4.19 -4.40
N VAL A 650 -7.32 -3.11 -4.77
CA VAL A 650 -8.78 -3.02 -4.72
C VAL A 650 -9.32 -3.06 -6.14
N VAL A 651 -10.43 -3.77 -6.33
CA VAL A 651 -11.21 -3.75 -7.59
C VAL A 651 -12.60 -3.24 -7.26
N PRO A 652 -12.84 -1.92 -7.39
CA PRO A 652 -14.07 -1.31 -6.90
C PRO A 652 -15.34 -1.89 -7.52
N GLU A 653 -15.34 -2.14 -8.83
CA GLU A 653 -16.50 -2.69 -9.54
C GLU A 653 -16.83 -4.14 -9.18
N LEU A 654 -15.92 -4.86 -8.51
CA LEU A 654 -16.17 -6.19 -7.94
C LEU A 654 -16.37 -6.16 -6.42
N SER A 655 -16.33 -4.98 -5.80
CA SER A 655 -16.40 -4.82 -4.35
C SER A 655 -15.39 -5.72 -3.62
N CYS A 656 -14.14 -5.81 -4.10
CA CYS A 656 -13.17 -6.75 -3.53
C CYS A 656 -11.80 -6.14 -3.25
N PHE A 657 -11.15 -6.71 -2.24
CA PHE A 657 -9.79 -6.45 -1.82
C PHE A 657 -8.97 -7.72 -1.97
N ILE A 658 -7.93 -7.67 -2.81
CA ILE A 658 -7.05 -8.80 -3.09
C ILE A 658 -5.73 -8.53 -2.39
N ALA A 659 -5.26 -9.51 -1.62
CA ALA A 659 -4.00 -9.41 -0.91
C ALA A 659 -3.17 -10.68 -1.11
N ALA A 660 -1.87 -10.52 -1.33
CA ALA A 660 -0.94 -11.61 -1.60
C ALA A 660 0.23 -11.57 -0.63
N THR A 661 0.53 -12.72 -0.04
CA THR A 661 1.82 -12.95 0.62
C THR A 661 2.86 -13.33 -0.42
N GLN A 662 4.09 -12.83 -0.25
CA GLN A 662 5.18 -13.18 -1.15
C GLN A 662 5.53 -14.68 -1.08
N GLN A 663 5.13 -15.38 -0.01
CA GLN A 663 5.28 -16.84 0.13
C GLN A 663 4.45 -17.68 -0.84
N GLY A 664 3.48 -17.09 -1.56
CA GLY A 664 2.79 -17.80 -2.64
C GLY A 664 1.28 -17.93 -2.52
N LEU A 665 0.66 -17.35 -1.49
CA LEU A 665 -0.81 -17.34 -1.33
C LEU A 665 -1.40 -15.96 -1.59
N ILE A 666 -2.60 -15.98 -2.14
CA ILE A 666 -3.45 -14.84 -2.45
C ILE A 666 -4.82 -15.12 -1.87
N THR A 667 -5.41 -14.09 -1.28
CA THR A 667 -6.78 -14.09 -0.79
C THR A 667 -7.59 -13.02 -1.50
N ILE A 668 -8.86 -13.32 -1.80
CA ILE A 668 -9.84 -12.33 -2.23
C ILE A 668 -10.84 -12.15 -1.09
N MET A 669 -10.89 -10.93 -0.58
CA MET A 669 -11.89 -10.50 0.39
C MET A 669 -13.00 -9.73 -0.33
N ARG A 670 -14.26 -10.12 -0.12
CA ARG A 670 -15.42 -9.34 -0.58
C ARG A 670 -15.77 -8.30 0.47
N LEU A 671 -15.97 -7.06 0.02
CA LEU A 671 -16.35 -5.91 0.83
C LEU A 671 -17.88 -5.79 0.84
N CYS A 672 -18.47 -5.90 2.01
CA CYS A 672 -19.91 -6.02 2.20
C CYS A 672 -20.44 -5.01 3.22
N SER A 673 -21.70 -4.63 3.09
CA SER A 673 -22.40 -3.79 4.06
C SER A 673 -23.81 -4.29 4.37
N TYR A 674 -24.25 -4.10 5.61
CA TYR A 674 -25.60 -4.41 6.06
C TYR A 674 -26.00 -3.49 7.22
N GLN A 675 -27.14 -2.81 7.11
CA GLN A 675 -27.68 -1.89 8.13
C GLN A 675 -26.64 -0.88 8.70
N GLY A 676 -25.74 -0.38 7.86
CA GLY A 676 -24.70 0.58 8.24
C GLY A 676 -23.47 -0.04 8.93
N VAL A 677 -23.44 -1.36 9.08
CA VAL A 677 -22.23 -2.13 9.40
C VAL A 677 -21.49 -2.42 8.10
N TYR A 678 -20.18 -2.25 8.12
CA TYR A 678 -19.30 -2.51 6.99
C TYR A 678 -18.28 -3.56 7.41
N GLY A 679 -17.94 -4.44 6.49
CA GLY A 679 -16.95 -5.47 6.76
C GLY A 679 -16.42 -6.13 5.50
N MET A 680 -15.66 -7.19 5.73
CA MET A 680 -15.15 -8.03 4.67
C MET A 680 -15.24 -9.50 5.04
N ARG A 681 -15.43 -10.35 4.03
CA ARG A 681 -15.40 -11.81 4.16
C ARG A 681 -14.43 -12.42 3.16
N GLN A 682 -13.79 -13.51 3.54
CA GLN A 682 -12.92 -14.25 2.63
C GLN A 682 -13.76 -15.06 1.64
N GLU A 683 -13.49 -14.91 0.33
CA GLU A 683 -14.18 -15.65 -0.72
C GLU A 683 -13.28 -16.66 -1.43
N HIS A 684 -11.98 -16.38 -1.59
CA HIS A 684 -11.05 -17.30 -2.26
C HIS A 684 -9.68 -17.29 -1.61
N ILE A 685 -9.00 -18.44 -1.62
CA ILE A 685 -7.57 -18.61 -1.32
C ILE A 685 -6.96 -19.43 -2.45
N PHE A 686 -5.89 -18.92 -3.07
CA PHE A 686 -5.25 -19.52 -4.23
C PHE A 686 -3.85 -18.93 -4.44
N PRO A 687 -3.00 -19.47 -5.32
CA PRO A 687 -3.04 -20.82 -5.88
C PRO A 687 -2.66 -21.88 -4.84
N ASN A 688 -2.38 -23.11 -5.28
CA ASN A 688 -1.77 -24.13 -4.43
C ASN A 688 -0.29 -23.83 -4.20
N ALA A 689 -0.01 -23.05 -3.16
CA ALA A 689 1.35 -22.66 -2.79
C ALA A 689 2.27 -23.86 -2.50
N LEU A 690 1.76 -24.99 -1.99
CA LEU A 690 2.59 -26.18 -1.75
C LEU A 690 3.11 -26.75 -3.07
N SER A 691 2.22 -26.94 -4.05
CA SER A 691 2.59 -27.46 -5.38
C SER A 691 3.50 -26.52 -6.18
N LEU A 692 3.44 -25.21 -5.90
CA LEU A 692 4.17 -24.18 -6.61
C LEU A 692 5.46 -23.74 -5.90
N SER A 693 5.64 -24.13 -4.63
CA SER A 693 6.71 -23.67 -3.74
C SER A 693 8.10 -23.87 -4.32
N LEU A 694 8.34 -24.99 -4.99
CA LEU A 694 9.61 -25.29 -5.67
C LEU A 694 9.57 -24.86 -7.13
N GLY A 695 10.52 -23.99 -7.51
CA GLY A 695 10.76 -23.54 -8.87
C GLY A 695 12.07 -24.10 -9.44
N TYR A 696 12.41 -23.66 -10.65
CA TYR A 696 13.61 -24.12 -11.36
C TYR A 696 14.93 -23.70 -10.67
N HIS A 697 14.91 -22.57 -9.95
CA HIS A 697 16.08 -21.96 -9.31
C HIS A 697 15.91 -21.86 -7.78
N GLY A 698 15.16 -22.79 -7.17
CA GLY A 698 14.82 -22.77 -5.75
C GLY A 698 13.40 -22.29 -5.47
N TYR A 699 13.16 -21.76 -4.28
CA TYR A 699 11.81 -21.41 -3.84
C TYR A 699 11.18 -20.29 -4.68
N ARG A 700 9.95 -20.54 -5.15
CA ARG A 700 9.14 -19.55 -5.85
C ARG A 700 8.52 -18.57 -4.87
N THR A 701 8.57 -17.30 -5.22
CA THR A 701 7.88 -16.23 -4.48
C THR A 701 7.04 -15.40 -5.44
N ILE A 702 5.91 -14.89 -4.95
CA ILE A 702 5.11 -13.93 -5.71
C ILE A 702 5.82 -12.58 -5.65
N ILE A 703 6.06 -12.01 -6.81
CA ILE A 703 6.70 -10.70 -6.98
C ILE A 703 5.73 -9.64 -7.51
N GLY A 704 4.60 -10.06 -8.07
CA GLY A 704 3.65 -9.11 -8.62
C GLY A 704 2.28 -9.70 -8.88
N LEU A 705 1.28 -8.83 -8.76
CA LEU A 705 -0.11 -9.11 -9.06
C LEU A 705 -0.66 -7.98 -9.93
N SER A 706 -1.11 -8.32 -11.12
CA SER A 706 -1.67 -7.37 -12.08
C SER A 706 -3.13 -7.67 -12.38
N VAL A 707 -3.95 -6.63 -12.48
CA VAL A 707 -5.38 -6.71 -12.82
C VAL A 707 -5.62 -6.04 -14.16
N ARG A 708 -6.35 -6.74 -15.04
CA ARG A 708 -6.73 -6.26 -16.37
C ARG A 708 -8.24 -6.34 -16.55
N LYS A 709 -8.89 -5.22 -16.89
CA LYS A 709 -10.34 -5.18 -17.14
C LYS A 709 -10.64 -5.74 -18.54
N ARG A 710 -11.63 -6.63 -18.66
CA ARG A 710 -11.94 -7.34 -19.93
C ARG A 710 -13.20 -6.86 -20.63
N THR A 711 -14.22 -6.48 -19.88
CA THR A 711 -15.53 -6.13 -20.42
C THR A 711 -16.04 -4.82 -19.84
N LEU A 712 -16.76 -4.06 -20.67
CA LEU A 712 -17.38 -2.79 -20.26
C LEU A 712 -18.77 -3.00 -19.63
N GLU A 713 -19.54 -3.98 -20.11
CA GLU A 713 -20.94 -4.19 -19.69
C GLU A 713 -21.07 -4.92 -18.34
N LYS A 714 -20.29 -5.98 -18.15
CA LYS A 714 -20.20 -6.72 -16.89
C LYS A 714 -18.77 -6.61 -16.36
N PRO A 715 -18.55 -6.47 -15.04
CA PRO A 715 -17.21 -6.42 -14.50
C PRO A 715 -16.58 -7.82 -14.58
N ILE A 716 -15.69 -8.02 -15.54
CA ILE A 716 -14.82 -9.20 -15.66
C ILE A 716 -13.39 -8.70 -15.70
N TYR A 717 -12.54 -9.31 -14.87
CA TYR A 717 -11.13 -8.96 -14.77
C TYR A 717 -10.27 -10.21 -14.88
N ASN A 718 -9.11 -10.06 -15.49
CA ASN A 718 -8.07 -11.06 -15.43
C ASN A 718 -7.03 -10.66 -14.38
N LEU A 719 -6.67 -11.59 -13.50
CA LEU A 719 -5.59 -11.51 -12.55
C LEU A 719 -4.38 -12.26 -13.12
N TYR A 720 -3.20 -11.65 -13.08
CA TYR A 720 -1.94 -12.28 -13.44
C TYR A 720 -1.04 -12.32 -12.22
N VAL A 721 -0.78 -13.52 -11.74
CA VAL A 721 0.15 -13.79 -10.63
C VAL A 721 1.52 -14.05 -11.21
N THR A 722 2.48 -13.18 -10.93
CA THR A 722 3.85 -13.31 -11.43
C THR A 722 4.78 -13.80 -10.32
N TYR A 723 5.54 -14.84 -10.63
CA TYR A 723 6.57 -15.42 -9.74
C TYR A 723 7.97 -14.97 -10.12
N ASN A 724 8.89 -15.04 -9.15
CA ASN A 724 10.31 -14.70 -9.29
C ASN A 724 11.11 -15.59 -10.25
N ASP A 725 10.53 -16.66 -10.79
CA ASP A 725 11.17 -17.45 -11.84
C ASP A 725 10.61 -17.10 -13.24
N GLY A 726 9.66 -16.16 -13.34
CA GLY A 726 8.99 -15.80 -14.59
C GLY A 726 7.76 -16.64 -14.91
N LEU A 727 7.33 -17.53 -14.01
CA LEU A 727 6.03 -18.18 -14.12
C LEU A 727 4.90 -17.16 -13.92
N ILE A 728 3.91 -17.20 -14.80
CA ILE A 728 2.69 -16.40 -14.71
C ILE A 728 1.47 -17.30 -14.74
N ILE A 729 0.59 -17.13 -13.76
CA ILE A 729 -0.69 -17.83 -13.68
C ILE A 729 -1.83 -16.84 -13.90
N GLY A 730 -2.71 -17.17 -14.84
CA GLY A 730 -3.87 -16.37 -15.23
C GLY A 730 -5.16 -16.87 -14.61
N TYR A 731 -5.87 -15.96 -13.94
CA TYR A 731 -7.21 -16.18 -13.39
C TYR A 731 -8.18 -15.15 -13.94
N GLN A 732 -9.42 -15.56 -14.19
CA GLN A 732 -10.51 -14.66 -14.47
C GLN A 732 -11.37 -14.54 -13.20
N ILE A 733 -11.69 -13.31 -12.81
CA ILE A 733 -12.61 -12.99 -11.72
C ILE A 733 -13.80 -12.20 -12.24
N SER A 734 -15.01 -12.61 -11.84
CA SER A 734 -16.26 -11.94 -12.19
C SER A 734 -17.27 -12.04 -11.05
N ILE A 735 -18.36 -11.28 -11.14
CA ILE A 735 -19.59 -11.53 -10.37
C ILE A 735 -20.21 -12.88 -10.79
#